data_AF-A0A4S1FT33-F1
#
_entry.id   AF-A0A4S1FT33-F1
#
_cell.length_a   1.000
_cell.length_b   1.000
_cell.length_c   1.000
_cell.angle_alpha   90.00
_cell.angle_beta   90.00
_cell.angle_gamma   90.00
#
_symmetry.space_group_name_H-M   'P 1'
#
loop_
_entity.id
_entity.type
_entity.pdbx_description
1 polymer ?
#
loop_
_entity_poly.entity_id
_entity_poly.type
_entity_poly.pdbx_seq_one_letter_code
_entity_poly.pdbx_strand_id
1 'polypeptide(L)'
;MLHYLERSGHDLVYAPLEGGLPYFTLLAAETAAFVAPPIVIVAHAPSEWADEADKAFIDSTQAIAVAHMEKYCAEMADSTICASAALRKWMLSRGWKVRKATVAPLLRDPLDQTGARTIARKSASELVVLAGWRVRDGLTLFCDALDILAPTAPEGLKVTAFGPFGRIMGEHSGGLLLRRAERWPFKLNLLPGADLNARLDHVARTGGLAVVPARAASTGGVVAACIAAGVPIVATNIGANAEAWIAEAGQPGLVDPDPAALARAISAALDSPPRPQPIVRQNRQAWLDTRAAPRKRARKGAAPSPLVSIVMAHRNRPLYLKQAIAAIEAQTYRDLELVLVDDGSDQDEARRLLDALEPDFRRRGWKILRRPHRHLGAARNAGVRAAKGELILFADDDNALFPEAVDHFVRAMAATGADICTAFQLIFYEDVVPEKRADGLIQYLPLGGPDALGLIHNVYGDANAMVRRSVFSRIGFLVEEPGYAVHDWEFFARASLAGLKIRPIPKPLYWYRSKPDSMFRTSNWYDNRRPVLETFGSGQFDGAGPLYQLAIAQNTTRSELESARENLRYTPAYRDYLELCDLEPNSDVALQKLAGIAGSIGRPETAAGLLGRPATMAVDAPGRPRDGGGSTTLAYEVLRSARLLTPRASALPLLLVAPDGGGVFLRPHADGVVAASLDLHFPPFFRRVEATVEIAHAEASAMDFALALARPDQSIDWQGDIAAQTFAFSGWTTVEEKFVRHSLVAALRARRKMPLSIALAVRFAGRPNGSPTNAFFRQLVLFSD
;
A
#
# COMPACT_ATOMS: atom_id res chain seq x y z
N MET A 1 -7.05 7.40 -9.12
CA MET A 1 -6.65 8.04 -10.39
C MET A 1 -7.72 7.89 -11.48
N LEU A 2 -8.04 6.67 -11.95
CA LEU A 2 -9.03 6.44 -13.02
C LEU A 2 -10.35 7.22 -12.83
N HIS A 3 -11.06 7.01 -11.72
CA HIS A 3 -12.32 7.72 -11.43
C HIS A 3 -12.21 9.25 -11.42
N TYR A 4 -11.04 9.79 -11.03
CA TYR A 4 -10.81 11.24 -11.07
C TYR A 4 -10.70 11.73 -12.52
N LEU A 5 -9.95 11.01 -13.35
CA LEU A 5 -9.76 11.35 -14.77
C LEU A 5 -11.03 11.12 -15.61
N GLU A 6 -11.90 10.19 -15.25
CA GLU A 6 -13.21 10.03 -15.91
C GLU A 6 -14.13 11.25 -15.71
N ARG A 7 -13.90 12.03 -14.65
CA ARG A 7 -14.71 13.21 -14.28
C ARG A 7 -14.02 14.54 -14.58
N SER A 8 -12.81 14.51 -15.14
CA SER A 8 -11.99 15.71 -15.34
C SER A 8 -11.34 15.72 -16.73
N GLY A 9 -11.29 16.89 -17.36
CA GLY A 9 -10.60 17.07 -18.63
C GLY A 9 -9.14 17.47 -18.42
N HIS A 10 -8.21 16.69 -18.97
CA HIS A 10 -6.77 16.98 -18.94
C HIS A 10 -6.17 16.72 -20.32
N ASP A 11 -5.22 17.55 -20.75
CA ASP A 11 -4.51 17.35 -22.03
C ASP A 11 -3.32 16.39 -21.90
N LEU A 12 -2.76 16.29 -20.69
CA LEU A 12 -1.57 15.51 -20.37
C LEU A 12 -1.57 15.19 -18.87
N VAL A 13 -1.15 13.98 -18.50
CA VAL A 13 -1.05 13.56 -17.10
C VAL A 13 0.35 13.06 -16.80
N TYR A 14 0.99 13.65 -15.79
CA TYR A 14 2.22 13.12 -15.18
C TYR A 14 1.82 12.34 -13.93
N ALA A 15 2.30 11.10 -13.80
CA ALA A 15 2.01 10.28 -12.64
C ALA A 15 3.26 9.53 -12.15
N PRO A 16 3.43 9.34 -10.83
CA PRO A 16 4.50 8.51 -10.31
C PRO A 16 4.33 7.06 -10.78
N LEU A 17 5.44 6.40 -11.09
CA LEU A 17 5.47 4.97 -11.36
C LEU A 17 5.24 4.18 -10.08
N GLU A 18 5.83 4.65 -8.97
CA GLU A 18 5.88 3.97 -7.69
C GLU A 18 4.49 3.58 -7.19
N GLY A 19 4.37 2.33 -6.72
CA GLY A 19 3.11 1.78 -6.26
C GLY A 19 2.15 1.38 -7.39
N GLY A 20 2.53 1.58 -8.66
CA GLY A 20 1.68 1.25 -9.81
C GLY A 20 0.42 2.14 -9.90
N LEU A 21 0.46 3.37 -9.38
CA LEU A 21 -0.70 4.26 -9.30
C LEU A 21 -1.50 4.41 -10.61
N PRO A 22 -0.87 4.47 -11.82
CA PRO A 22 -1.59 4.60 -13.09
C PRO A 22 -2.19 3.30 -13.61
N TYR A 23 -1.96 2.16 -12.96
CA TYR A 23 -2.23 0.82 -13.48
C TYR A 23 -3.63 0.66 -14.07
N PHE A 24 -4.67 0.87 -13.26
CA PHE A 24 -6.04 0.72 -13.72
C PHE A 24 -6.45 1.77 -14.76
N THR A 25 -5.82 2.96 -14.76
CA THR A 25 -6.07 3.97 -15.80
C THR A 25 -5.52 3.51 -17.14
N LEU A 26 -4.28 2.99 -17.15
CA LEU A 26 -3.63 2.47 -18.36
C LEU A 26 -4.34 1.20 -18.86
N LEU A 27 -4.82 0.35 -17.96
CA LEU A 27 -5.62 -0.82 -18.28
C LEU A 27 -6.98 -0.41 -18.88
N ALA A 28 -7.66 0.60 -18.33
CA ALA A 28 -8.89 1.15 -18.89
C ALA A 28 -8.69 1.72 -20.30
N ALA A 29 -7.54 2.35 -20.53
CA ALA A 29 -7.15 2.87 -21.84
C ALA A 29 -6.79 1.75 -22.83
N GLU A 30 -6.13 0.67 -22.40
CA GLU A 30 -5.84 -0.50 -23.24
C GLU A 30 -7.15 -1.20 -23.67
N THR A 31 -8.07 -1.39 -22.72
CA THR A 31 -9.35 -2.09 -22.91
C THR A 31 -10.44 -1.23 -23.57
N ALA A 32 -10.11 -0.01 -24.00
CA ALA A 32 -11.06 0.96 -24.57
C ALA A 32 -12.27 1.30 -23.66
N ALA A 33 -12.15 1.00 -22.35
CA ALA A 33 -13.15 1.34 -21.33
C ALA A 33 -13.11 2.82 -20.95
N PHE A 34 -11.95 3.46 -21.14
CA PHE A 34 -11.75 4.90 -20.94
C PHE A 34 -10.86 5.47 -22.05
N VAL A 35 -11.19 6.66 -22.54
CA VAL A 35 -10.33 7.40 -23.47
C VAL A 35 -9.42 8.28 -22.61
N ALA A 36 -8.31 7.72 -22.16
CA ALA A 36 -7.36 8.46 -21.33
C ALA A 36 -6.63 9.56 -22.13
N PRO A 37 -6.29 10.69 -21.50
CA PRO A 37 -5.26 11.59 -22.04
C PRO A 37 -3.90 10.88 -22.09
N PRO A 38 -2.91 11.41 -22.81
CA PRO A 38 -1.54 10.92 -22.74
C PRO A 38 -1.05 10.85 -21.29
N ILE A 39 -0.51 9.70 -20.90
CA ILE A 39 0.04 9.45 -19.56
C ILE A 39 1.55 9.32 -19.66
N VAL A 40 2.25 10.22 -18.98
CA VAL A 40 3.69 10.18 -18.77
C VAL A 40 3.95 9.70 -17.35
N ILE A 41 4.62 8.55 -17.23
CA ILE A 41 5.01 8.07 -15.91
C ILE A 41 6.38 8.63 -15.52
N VAL A 42 6.59 8.86 -14.24
CA VAL A 42 7.86 9.32 -13.68
C VAL A 42 8.39 8.25 -12.73
N ALA A 43 9.55 7.69 -13.05
CA ALA A 43 10.21 6.64 -12.29
C ALA A 43 11.38 7.22 -11.49
N HIS A 44 11.31 7.11 -10.17
CA HIS A 44 12.31 7.55 -9.21
C HIS A 44 13.04 6.39 -8.54
N ALA A 45 12.31 5.40 -8.04
CA ALA A 45 12.79 4.23 -7.33
C ALA A 45 11.67 3.17 -7.26
N PRO A 46 11.41 2.44 -8.37
CA PRO A 46 10.42 1.36 -8.40
C PRO A 46 10.67 0.34 -7.29
N SER A 47 9.64 -0.34 -6.80
CA SER A 47 9.72 -1.22 -5.63
C SER A 47 10.81 -2.29 -5.77
N GLU A 48 10.89 -2.98 -6.92
CA GLU A 48 11.95 -3.98 -7.16
C GLU A 48 13.37 -3.38 -7.11
N TRP A 49 13.55 -2.13 -7.54
CA TRP A 49 14.84 -1.45 -7.43
C TRP A 49 15.14 -1.13 -5.96
N ALA A 50 14.14 -0.65 -5.23
CA ALA A 50 14.26 -0.26 -3.83
C ALA A 50 14.64 -1.45 -2.95
N ASP A 51 13.96 -2.59 -3.14
CA ASP A 51 14.22 -3.83 -2.40
C ASP A 51 15.65 -4.33 -2.68
N GLU A 52 16.06 -4.38 -3.95
CA GLU A 52 17.40 -4.84 -4.32
C GLU A 52 18.52 -3.90 -3.84
N ALA A 53 18.25 -2.59 -3.84
CA ALA A 53 19.15 -1.58 -3.28
C ALA A 53 19.27 -1.70 -1.75
N ASP A 54 18.17 -2.04 -1.07
CA ASP A 54 18.13 -2.25 0.38
C ASP A 54 18.57 -3.66 0.81
N LYS A 55 18.90 -4.53 -0.16
CA LYS A 55 19.19 -5.95 0.09
C LYS A 55 18.03 -6.69 0.76
N ALA A 56 16.81 -6.24 0.48
CA ALA A 56 15.57 -6.85 0.93
C ALA A 56 15.02 -7.80 -0.15
N PHE A 57 14.28 -8.80 0.32
CA PHE A 57 13.46 -9.66 -0.52
C PHE A 57 12.03 -9.14 -0.54
N ILE A 58 11.30 -9.42 -1.62
CA ILE A 58 9.84 -9.21 -1.66
C ILE A 58 9.20 -9.99 -0.50
N ASP A 59 8.49 -9.30 0.39
CA ASP A 59 8.05 -9.83 1.69
C ASP A 59 6.54 -10.08 1.82
N SER A 60 5.78 -9.68 0.80
CA SER A 60 4.32 -9.68 0.84
C SER A 60 3.70 -9.92 -0.54
N THR A 61 2.48 -10.44 -0.56
CA THR A 61 1.71 -10.61 -1.80
C THR A 61 1.33 -9.26 -2.43
N GLN A 62 1.19 -8.22 -1.61
CA GLN A 62 0.99 -6.85 -2.05
C GLN A 62 2.22 -6.31 -2.78
N ALA A 63 3.44 -6.58 -2.30
CA ALA A 63 4.66 -6.17 -2.99
C ALA A 63 4.80 -6.86 -4.37
N ILE A 64 4.42 -8.15 -4.48
CA ILE A 64 4.35 -8.85 -5.78
C ILE A 64 3.35 -8.16 -6.72
N ALA A 65 2.18 -7.77 -6.22
CA ALA A 65 1.17 -7.05 -7.00
C ALA A 65 1.70 -5.69 -7.48
N VAL A 66 2.31 -4.91 -6.58
CA VAL A 66 2.90 -3.60 -6.90
C VAL A 66 3.97 -3.72 -7.98
N ALA A 67 4.91 -4.64 -7.82
CA ALA A 67 5.96 -4.89 -8.80
C ALA A 67 5.40 -5.21 -10.20
N HIS A 68 4.34 -6.02 -10.27
CA HIS A 68 3.62 -6.29 -11.52
C HIS A 68 2.96 -5.04 -12.11
N MET A 69 2.26 -4.28 -11.27
CA MET A 69 1.58 -3.05 -11.69
C MET A 69 2.57 -2.00 -12.22
N GLU A 70 3.72 -1.82 -11.56
CA GLU A 70 4.78 -0.92 -12.00
C GLU A 70 5.34 -1.33 -13.37
N LYS A 71 5.69 -2.61 -13.55
CA LYS A 71 6.16 -3.13 -14.84
C LYS A 71 5.15 -2.89 -15.95
N TYR A 72 3.87 -3.16 -15.69
CA TYR A 72 2.81 -2.89 -16.64
C TYR A 72 2.69 -1.40 -16.96
N CYS A 73 2.76 -0.52 -15.95
CA CYS A 73 2.74 0.92 -16.16
C CYS A 73 3.87 1.38 -17.08
N ALA A 74 5.09 0.89 -16.85
CA ALA A 74 6.26 1.22 -17.67
C ALA A 74 6.15 0.72 -19.12
N GLU A 75 5.52 -0.45 -19.33
CA GLU A 75 5.26 -0.98 -20.67
C GLU A 75 4.16 -0.20 -21.41
N MET A 76 3.14 0.24 -20.68
CA MET A 76 1.89 0.72 -21.28
C MET A 76 1.75 2.24 -21.31
N ALA A 77 2.53 3.00 -20.54
CA ALA A 77 2.52 4.46 -20.60
C ALA A 77 2.92 5.00 -21.99
N ASP A 78 2.44 6.20 -22.33
CA ASP A 78 2.76 6.84 -23.62
C ASP A 78 4.21 7.35 -23.65
N SER A 79 4.75 7.70 -22.47
CA SER A 79 6.17 7.94 -22.24
C SER A 79 6.56 7.66 -20.78
N THR A 80 7.83 7.38 -20.55
CA THR A 80 8.44 7.23 -19.22
C THR A 80 9.53 8.26 -19.04
N ILE A 81 9.58 8.88 -17.87
CA ILE A 81 10.70 9.70 -17.41
C ILE A 81 11.44 8.91 -16.34
N CYS A 82 12.70 8.56 -16.58
CA CYS A 82 13.56 7.98 -15.57
C CYS A 82 14.34 9.10 -14.89
N ALA A 83 14.39 9.10 -13.56
CA ALA A 83 15.12 10.10 -12.78
C ALA A 83 16.65 10.07 -13.02
N SER A 84 17.19 8.97 -13.56
CA SER A 84 18.60 8.83 -13.95
C SER A 84 18.79 7.81 -15.07
N ALA A 85 19.94 7.89 -15.74
CA ALA A 85 20.37 6.91 -16.72
C ALA A 85 20.71 5.56 -16.06
N ALA A 86 21.23 5.56 -14.83
CA ALA A 86 21.52 4.39 -14.02
C ALA A 86 20.24 3.61 -13.69
N LEU A 87 19.18 4.32 -13.27
CA LEU A 87 17.88 3.70 -13.05
C LEU A 87 17.33 3.09 -14.34
N ARG A 88 17.37 3.85 -15.45
CA ARG A 88 16.95 3.33 -16.76
C ARG A 88 17.73 2.07 -17.16
N LYS A 89 19.05 2.09 -17.01
CA LYS A 89 19.93 0.95 -17.29
C LYS A 89 19.56 -0.26 -16.44
N TRP A 90 19.30 -0.04 -15.14
CA TRP A 90 18.87 -1.09 -14.24
C TRP A 90 17.53 -1.69 -14.71
N MET A 91 16.51 -0.87 -15.01
CA MET A 91 15.19 -1.36 -15.47
C MET A 91 15.35 -2.26 -16.72
N LEU A 92 16.14 -1.81 -17.70
CA LEU A 92 16.42 -2.58 -18.91
C LEU A 92 17.17 -3.89 -18.62
N SER A 93 18.13 -3.89 -17.70
CA SER A 93 18.84 -5.11 -17.29
C SER A 93 17.95 -6.14 -16.57
N ARG A 94 16.82 -5.70 -16.02
CA ARG A 94 15.79 -6.56 -15.40
C ARG A 94 14.68 -6.95 -16.39
N GLY A 95 14.88 -6.71 -17.68
CA GLY A 95 13.93 -7.08 -18.73
C GLY A 95 12.66 -6.24 -18.76
N TRP A 96 12.64 -5.06 -18.11
CA TRP A 96 11.48 -4.17 -18.18
C TRP A 96 11.31 -3.65 -19.61
N LYS A 97 10.10 -3.76 -20.14
CA LYS A 97 9.74 -3.17 -21.42
C LYS A 97 9.40 -1.70 -21.20
N VAL A 98 10.24 -0.80 -21.69
CA VAL A 98 10.03 0.65 -21.59
C VAL A 98 9.96 1.23 -23.00
N ARG A 99 8.75 1.54 -23.50
CA ARG A 99 8.51 1.89 -24.92
C ARG A 99 9.21 3.19 -25.35
N LYS A 100 9.22 4.21 -24.48
CA LYS A 100 9.90 5.50 -24.65
C LYS A 100 10.36 5.99 -23.28
N ALA A 101 11.66 6.20 -23.11
CA ALA A 101 12.22 6.65 -21.84
C ALA A 101 13.10 7.88 -22.06
N THR A 102 12.76 8.98 -21.40
CA THR A 102 13.61 10.16 -21.28
C THR A 102 14.31 10.11 -19.94
N VAL A 103 15.60 10.42 -19.89
CA VAL A 103 16.30 10.63 -18.62
C VAL A 103 16.18 12.10 -18.28
N ALA A 104 15.52 12.42 -17.17
CA ALA A 104 15.42 13.78 -16.66
C ALA A 104 15.59 13.76 -15.14
N PRO A 105 16.68 14.34 -14.61
CA PRO A 105 16.86 14.51 -13.17
C PRO A 105 15.70 15.28 -12.56
N LEU A 106 15.38 14.98 -11.30
CA LEU A 106 14.27 15.64 -10.62
C LEU A 106 14.51 17.14 -10.50
N LEU A 107 13.49 17.93 -10.87
CA LEU A 107 13.49 19.34 -10.56
C LEU A 107 13.35 19.51 -9.05
N ARG A 108 14.16 20.40 -8.51
CA ARG A 108 14.07 20.81 -7.12
C ARG A 108 13.70 22.28 -7.14
N ASP A 109 12.81 22.68 -6.24
CA ASP A 109 12.60 24.11 -6.01
C ASP A 109 13.95 24.73 -5.63
N PRO A 110 14.27 25.93 -6.14
CA PRO A 110 15.42 26.67 -5.67
C PRO A 110 15.34 26.71 -4.16
N LEU A 111 16.42 26.34 -3.46
CA LEU A 111 16.52 26.58 -2.03
C LEU A 111 16.14 28.04 -1.82
N ASP A 112 15.17 28.31 -0.95
CA ASP A 112 14.88 29.66 -0.50
C ASP A 112 16.22 30.20 0.02
N GLN A 113 16.87 31.06 -0.77
CA GLN A 113 18.16 31.67 -0.40
C GLN A 113 17.93 32.75 0.67
N THR A 114 16.96 32.56 1.54
CA THR A 114 16.63 33.43 2.67
C THR A 114 17.65 33.20 3.79
N GLY A 115 18.90 33.58 3.52
CA GLY A 115 19.77 34.16 4.55
C GLY A 115 20.97 33.35 5.07
N ALA A 116 21.14 32.06 4.75
CA ALA A 116 22.34 31.35 5.21
C ALA A 116 23.55 31.67 4.32
N ARG A 117 24.33 32.70 4.68
CA ARG A 117 25.69 32.87 4.15
C ARG A 117 26.51 31.64 4.53
N THR A 118 26.86 30.80 3.57
CA THR A 118 27.78 29.67 3.79
C THR A 118 29.03 30.16 4.49
N ILE A 119 29.30 29.65 5.71
CA ILE A 119 30.51 30.05 6.43
C ILE A 119 31.70 29.42 5.71
N ALA A 120 32.48 30.25 5.02
CA ALA A 120 33.66 29.79 4.31
C ALA A 120 34.81 29.52 5.30
N ARG A 121 34.92 28.28 5.78
CA ARG A 121 36.08 27.81 6.56
C ARG A 121 37.15 27.19 5.64
N LYS A 122 38.42 27.38 6.03
CA LYS A 122 39.59 26.77 5.39
C LYS A 122 39.68 25.26 5.68
N SER A 123 39.24 24.82 6.86
CA SER A 123 39.13 23.42 7.27
C SER A 123 37.76 23.14 7.86
N ALA A 124 37.30 21.89 7.76
CA ALA A 124 36.06 21.44 8.37
C ALA A 124 36.34 20.78 9.73
N SER A 125 35.57 21.13 10.76
CA SER A 125 35.65 20.53 12.10
C SER A 125 34.43 19.67 12.44
N GLU A 126 33.48 19.57 11.50
CA GLU A 126 32.23 18.84 11.67
C GLU A 126 31.90 18.04 10.40
N LEU A 127 31.66 16.74 10.55
CA LEU A 127 31.09 15.87 9.53
C LEU A 127 29.58 15.83 9.70
N VAL A 128 28.84 16.07 8.63
CA VAL A 128 27.39 16.03 8.63
C VAL A 128 26.91 14.93 7.70
N VAL A 129 26.32 13.87 8.27
CA VAL A 129 25.92 12.69 7.52
C VAL A 129 24.58 12.92 6.85
N LEU A 130 24.56 12.84 5.52
CA LEU A 130 23.34 12.94 4.71
C LEU A 130 22.88 11.55 4.24
N ALA A 131 22.82 10.62 5.18
CA ALA A 131 22.26 9.27 5.00
C ALA A 131 20.96 9.11 5.79
N GLY A 132 20.08 8.26 5.29
CA GLY A 132 18.97 7.68 6.05
C GLY A 132 19.39 6.37 6.73
N TRP A 133 18.39 5.64 7.21
CA TRP A 133 18.59 4.35 7.89
C TRP A 133 18.52 3.14 6.97
N ARG A 134 18.19 3.30 5.68
CA ARG A 134 18.09 2.14 4.78
C ARG A 134 19.49 1.69 4.36
N VAL A 135 19.64 0.41 4.05
CA VAL A 135 20.94 -0.15 3.63
C VAL A 135 21.50 0.60 2.41
N ARG A 136 20.65 1.01 1.48
CA ARG A 136 21.08 1.82 0.31
C ARG A 136 21.64 3.19 0.67
N ASP A 137 21.21 3.78 1.78
CA ASP A 137 21.64 5.11 2.20
C ASP A 137 23.06 5.07 2.80
N GLY A 138 23.53 3.89 3.23
CA GLY A 138 24.94 3.62 3.55
C GLY A 138 25.43 4.10 4.91
N LEU A 139 24.54 4.18 5.91
CA LEU A 139 24.92 4.53 7.28
C LEU A 139 25.99 3.60 7.87
N THR A 140 25.92 2.29 7.57
CA THR A 140 26.94 1.32 8.02
C THR A 140 28.28 1.53 7.34
N LEU A 141 28.29 1.80 6.03
CA LEU A 141 29.51 2.15 5.29
C LEU A 141 30.18 3.40 5.89
N PHE A 142 29.40 4.39 6.30
CA PHE A 142 29.90 5.55 7.01
C PHE A 142 30.48 5.21 8.39
N CYS A 143 29.80 4.39 9.19
CA CYS A 143 30.32 3.93 10.47
C CYS A 143 31.65 3.16 10.32
N ASP A 144 31.79 2.33 9.29
CA ASP A 144 33.03 1.59 9.02
C ASP A 144 34.17 2.52 8.60
N ALA A 145 33.88 3.54 7.80
CA ALA A 145 34.86 4.58 7.46
C ALA A 145 35.30 5.39 8.70
N LEU A 146 34.37 5.68 9.62
CA LEU A 146 34.69 6.37 10.87
C LEU A 146 35.53 5.53 11.82
N ASP A 147 35.30 4.22 11.90
CA ASP A 147 36.14 3.31 12.68
C ASP A 147 37.60 3.31 12.17
N ILE A 148 37.78 3.37 10.84
CA ILE A 148 39.12 3.49 10.21
C ILE A 148 39.74 4.86 10.50
N LEU A 149 38.95 5.93 10.47
CA LEU A 149 39.42 7.30 10.70
C LEU A 149 39.77 7.56 12.16
N ALA A 150 39.12 6.88 13.12
CA ALA A 150 39.20 7.16 14.55
C ALA A 150 40.64 7.31 15.09
N PRO A 151 41.62 6.44 14.76
CA PRO A 151 42.98 6.56 15.29
C PRO A 151 43.74 7.80 14.81
N THR A 152 43.34 8.37 13.66
CA THR A 152 44.00 9.53 13.03
C THR A 152 43.10 10.75 12.96
N ALA A 153 41.94 10.72 13.62
CA ALA A 153 40.97 11.81 13.59
C ALA A 153 41.54 13.06 14.27
N PRO A 154 41.36 14.26 13.71
CA PRO A 154 41.81 15.49 14.34
C PRO A 154 41.09 15.74 15.67
N GLU A 155 41.80 16.35 16.61
CA GLU A 155 41.24 16.69 17.92
C GLU A 155 40.04 17.63 17.78
N GLY A 156 38.97 17.35 18.54
CA GLY A 156 37.76 18.18 18.52
C GLY A 156 36.84 17.96 17.32
N LEU A 157 37.11 16.95 16.47
CA LEU A 157 36.18 16.56 15.40
C LEU A 157 34.78 16.29 15.97
N LYS A 158 33.76 16.71 15.22
CA LYS A 158 32.35 16.46 15.53
C LYS A 158 31.69 15.71 14.38
N VAL A 159 30.81 14.76 14.70
CA VAL A 159 29.97 14.04 13.74
C VAL A 159 28.52 14.33 14.08
N THR A 160 27.74 14.83 13.11
CA THR A 160 26.29 15.06 13.27
C THR A 160 25.52 14.13 12.35
N ALA A 161 24.56 13.39 12.92
CA ALA A 161 23.61 12.55 12.20
C ALA A 161 22.17 12.90 12.62
N PHE A 162 21.23 12.67 11.71
CA PHE A 162 19.83 13.06 11.86
C PHE A 162 18.92 11.86 11.69
N GLY A 163 17.84 11.83 12.46
CA GLY A 163 16.67 11.01 12.19
C GLY A 163 15.85 11.50 10.98
N PRO A 164 14.74 10.82 10.66
CA PRO A 164 14.16 9.74 11.43
C PRO A 164 15.08 8.52 11.47
N PHE A 165 15.07 7.81 12.58
CA PHE A 165 15.76 6.54 12.76
C PHE A 165 14.89 5.41 12.22
N GLY A 166 15.52 4.33 11.82
CA GLY A 166 14.85 3.06 11.51
C GLY A 166 15.68 1.90 12.00
N ARG A 167 15.57 0.77 11.30
CA ARG A 167 16.24 -0.48 11.65
C ARG A 167 17.25 -0.86 10.58
N ILE A 168 18.44 -1.26 11.02
CA ILE A 168 19.48 -1.81 10.16
C ILE A 168 19.83 -3.17 10.74
N MET A 169 19.56 -4.24 9.99
CA MET A 169 19.79 -5.63 10.45
C MET A 169 19.20 -5.87 11.85
N GLY A 170 17.95 -5.47 12.08
CA GLY A 170 17.26 -5.60 13.37
C GLY A 170 17.63 -4.57 14.45
N GLU A 171 18.79 -3.91 14.39
CA GLU A 171 19.24 -2.92 15.38
C GLU A 171 18.65 -1.52 15.11
N HIS A 172 18.34 -0.78 16.18
CA HIS A 172 17.95 0.63 16.08
C HIS A 172 19.11 1.47 15.53
N SER A 173 18.92 2.13 14.38
CA SER A 173 19.99 2.87 13.67
C SER A 173 20.67 3.98 14.50
N GLY A 174 19.93 4.68 15.37
CA GLY A 174 20.53 5.62 16.33
C GLY A 174 21.34 4.91 17.43
N GLY A 175 20.89 3.72 17.84
CA GLY A 175 21.59 2.89 18.82
C GLY A 175 22.89 2.34 18.25
N LEU A 176 22.86 1.87 17.00
CA LEU A 176 24.05 1.48 16.23
C LEU A 176 25.11 2.60 16.24
N LEU A 177 24.71 3.85 16.00
CA LEU A 177 25.63 5.00 16.03
C LEU A 177 26.23 5.22 17.43
N LEU A 178 25.44 5.18 18.49
CA LEU A 178 25.94 5.33 19.87
C LEU A 178 26.89 4.20 20.25
N ARG A 179 26.55 2.96 19.91
CA ARG A 179 27.37 1.77 20.20
C ARG A 179 28.71 1.83 19.49
N ARG A 180 28.74 2.27 18.23
CA ARG A 180 30.01 2.51 17.50
C ARG A 180 30.79 3.67 18.11
N ALA A 181 30.09 4.73 18.52
CA ALA A 181 30.68 5.90 19.13
C ALA A 181 31.33 5.64 20.50
N GLU A 182 31.06 4.53 21.19
CA GLU A 182 31.80 4.13 22.40
C GLU A 182 33.32 4.06 22.15
N ARG A 183 33.74 3.79 20.91
CA ARG A 183 35.15 3.64 20.51
C ARG A 183 35.71 4.88 19.79
N TRP A 184 34.86 5.86 19.49
CA TRP A 184 35.27 7.02 18.70
C TRP A 184 35.82 8.15 19.60
N PRO A 185 37.00 8.72 19.31
CA PRO A 185 37.58 9.79 20.12
C PRO A 185 36.91 11.16 19.90
N PHE A 186 36.01 11.27 18.94
CA PHE A 186 35.36 12.51 18.53
C PHE A 186 33.93 12.64 19.08
N LYS A 187 33.38 13.87 19.00
CA LYS A 187 32.02 14.17 19.46
C LYS A 187 30.99 13.61 18.47
N LEU A 188 29.90 13.04 18.99
CA LEU A 188 28.74 12.62 18.20
C LEU A 188 27.55 13.52 18.58
N ASN A 189 26.80 14.00 17.60
CA ASN A 189 25.58 14.76 17.79
C ASN A 189 24.45 14.07 17.02
N LEU A 190 23.42 13.62 17.74
CA LEU A 190 22.27 12.96 17.16
C LEU A 190 21.04 13.84 17.32
N LEU A 191 20.30 14.05 16.24
CA LEU A 191 19.13 14.91 16.19
C LEU A 191 17.89 14.10 15.73
N PRO A 192 16.70 14.28 16.33
CA PRO A 192 15.56 13.36 16.18
C PRO A 192 14.91 13.36 14.79
N GLY A 193 15.04 14.43 14.01
CA GLY A 193 14.54 14.47 12.64
C GLY A 193 14.79 15.81 11.94
N ALA A 194 15.24 15.76 10.69
CA ALA A 194 15.35 16.93 9.82
C ALA A 194 15.19 16.52 8.36
N ASP A 195 14.45 17.31 7.59
CA ASP A 195 14.42 17.15 6.14
C ASP A 195 15.78 17.52 5.51
N LEU A 196 15.94 17.23 4.22
CA LEU A 196 17.21 17.47 3.54
C LEU A 196 17.59 18.97 3.49
N ASN A 197 16.62 19.89 3.41
CA ASN A 197 16.93 21.32 3.41
C ASN A 197 17.48 21.76 4.77
N ALA A 198 16.80 21.39 5.85
CA ALA A 198 17.26 21.69 7.22
C ALA A 198 18.63 21.08 7.52
N ARG A 199 18.94 19.89 6.99
CA ARG A 199 20.27 19.28 7.09
C ARG A 199 21.32 20.09 6.31
N LEU A 200 21.03 20.53 5.09
CA LEU A 200 21.93 21.38 4.29
C LEU A 200 22.15 22.74 4.95
N ASP A 201 21.12 23.34 5.54
CA ASP A 201 21.23 24.58 6.30
C ASP A 201 22.12 24.41 7.54
N HIS A 202 22.06 23.24 8.19
CA HIS A 202 22.99 22.89 9.25
C HIS A 202 24.43 22.82 8.74
N VAL A 203 24.68 22.16 7.60
CA VAL A 203 26.01 22.13 6.97
C VAL A 203 26.51 23.55 6.70
N ALA A 204 25.69 24.39 6.06
CA ALA A 204 26.06 25.74 5.68
C ALA A 204 26.34 26.65 6.89
N ARG A 205 25.52 26.56 7.96
CA ARG A 205 25.67 27.34 9.20
C ARG A 205 26.86 26.90 10.05
N THR A 206 27.20 25.62 10.04
CA THR A 206 28.34 25.10 10.82
C THR A 206 29.67 25.19 10.06
N GLY A 207 29.61 25.35 8.74
CA GLY A 207 30.78 25.19 7.86
C GLY A 207 31.26 23.73 7.84
N GLY A 208 30.34 22.78 8.04
CA GLY A 208 30.65 21.35 8.07
C GLY A 208 30.90 20.75 6.69
N LEU A 209 31.41 19.52 6.68
CA LEU A 209 31.58 18.69 5.50
C LEU A 209 30.40 17.73 5.38
N ALA A 210 29.61 17.84 4.30
CA ALA A 210 28.54 16.89 4.02
C ALA A 210 29.15 15.54 3.57
N VAL A 211 28.66 14.45 4.15
CA VAL A 211 29.07 13.09 3.76
C VAL A 211 27.85 12.34 3.22
N VAL A 212 27.93 11.87 1.97
CA VAL A 212 26.88 11.09 1.29
C VAL A 212 27.40 9.68 1.01
N PRO A 213 27.28 8.75 1.97
CA PRO A 213 27.91 7.42 1.92
C PRO A 213 27.05 6.39 1.18
N ALA A 214 26.24 6.78 0.19
CA ALA A 214 25.24 5.91 -0.41
C ALA A 214 25.84 4.62 -1.00
N ARG A 215 25.13 3.49 -0.86
CA ARG A 215 25.47 2.21 -1.50
C ARG A 215 24.68 1.95 -2.77
N ALA A 216 23.61 2.70 -2.99
CA ALA A 216 22.87 2.77 -4.25
C ALA A 216 22.12 4.10 -4.34
N ALA A 217 21.99 4.64 -5.55
CA ALA A 217 21.29 5.90 -5.79
C ALA A 217 20.55 5.86 -7.13
N SER A 218 19.24 6.11 -7.10
CA SER A 218 18.40 6.15 -8.31
C SER A 218 18.14 7.56 -8.83
N THR A 219 18.28 8.59 -8.01
CA THR A 219 17.97 9.99 -8.38
C THR A 219 19.15 10.95 -8.25
N GLY A 220 20.17 10.61 -7.47
CA GLY A 220 21.32 11.50 -7.19
C GLY A 220 20.94 12.76 -6.40
N GLY A 221 19.71 12.83 -5.87
CA GLY A 221 19.12 14.06 -5.37
C GLY A 221 19.85 14.70 -4.17
N VAL A 222 20.52 13.90 -3.34
CA VAL A 222 21.31 14.41 -2.20
C VAL A 222 22.57 15.12 -2.70
N VAL A 223 23.32 14.49 -3.61
CA VAL A 223 24.53 15.06 -4.22
C VAL A 223 24.18 16.33 -4.98
N ALA A 224 23.14 16.29 -5.83
CA ALA A 224 22.68 17.46 -6.56
C ALA A 224 22.29 18.63 -5.64
N ALA A 225 21.70 18.34 -4.48
CA ALA A 225 21.33 19.36 -3.50
C ALA A 225 22.54 20.00 -2.82
N CYS A 226 23.57 19.21 -2.50
CA CYS A 226 24.82 19.74 -1.96
C CYS A 226 25.52 20.67 -2.97
N ILE A 227 25.53 20.27 -4.24
CA ILE A 227 26.07 21.08 -5.35
C ILE A 227 25.30 22.40 -5.48
N ALA A 228 23.96 22.34 -5.49
CA ALA A 228 23.12 23.52 -5.59
C ALA A 228 23.29 24.47 -4.39
N ALA A 229 23.50 23.92 -3.18
CA ALA A 229 23.76 24.70 -1.97
C ALA A 229 25.20 25.21 -1.87
N GLY A 230 26.12 24.75 -2.73
CA GLY A 230 27.55 25.09 -2.67
C GLY A 230 28.22 24.66 -1.36
N VAL A 231 27.71 23.61 -0.71
CA VAL A 231 28.29 23.09 0.55
C VAL A 231 29.41 22.09 0.26
N PRO A 232 30.45 22.01 1.12
CA PRO A 232 31.50 21.01 0.95
C PRO A 232 30.95 19.59 1.04
N ILE A 233 31.42 18.68 0.17
CA ILE A 233 30.86 17.32 0.06
C ILE A 233 31.91 16.24 -0.21
N VAL A 234 31.78 15.10 0.48
CA VAL A 234 32.36 13.81 0.09
C VAL A 234 31.22 12.84 -0.20
N ALA A 235 31.23 12.20 -1.37
CA ALA A 235 30.14 11.33 -1.81
C ALA A 235 30.64 10.09 -2.56
N THR A 236 29.86 9.02 -2.49
CA THR A 236 30.17 7.76 -3.17
C THR A 236 29.82 7.79 -4.67
N ASN A 237 30.67 7.14 -5.47
CA ASN A 237 30.56 6.98 -6.91
C ASN A 237 29.61 5.82 -7.26
N ILE A 238 28.32 6.02 -7.05
CA ILE A 238 27.32 4.98 -7.25
C ILE A 238 26.06 5.48 -7.96
N GLY A 239 25.61 4.74 -8.97
CA GLY A 239 24.37 5.01 -9.70
C GLY A 239 24.23 6.49 -10.09
N ALA A 240 23.09 7.07 -9.74
CA ALA A 240 22.75 8.45 -10.06
C ALA A 240 23.59 9.51 -9.33
N ASN A 241 24.37 9.16 -8.28
CA ASN A 241 25.33 10.10 -7.70
C ASN A 241 26.41 10.47 -8.72
N ALA A 242 26.88 9.49 -9.50
CA ALA A 242 27.87 9.69 -10.55
C ALA A 242 27.37 10.62 -11.66
N GLU A 243 26.07 10.54 -11.98
CA GLU A 243 25.43 11.41 -12.98
C GLU A 243 25.19 12.83 -12.46
N ALA A 244 24.89 12.97 -11.17
CA ALA A 244 24.72 14.27 -10.53
C ALA A 244 26.06 15.02 -10.39
N TRP A 245 27.19 14.32 -10.40
CA TRP A 245 28.52 14.90 -10.26
C TRP A 245 29.12 15.32 -11.60
N ILE A 246 29.28 16.62 -11.80
CA ILE A 246 29.99 17.18 -12.96
C ILE A 246 31.36 17.64 -12.45
N ALA A 247 32.40 16.85 -12.70
CA ALA A 247 33.75 17.15 -12.23
C ALA A 247 34.36 18.34 -13.01
N GLU A 248 34.74 19.41 -12.30
CA GLU A 248 35.62 20.45 -12.85
C GLU A 248 37.11 20.08 -12.62
N ALA A 249 38.00 20.61 -13.46
CA ALA A 249 39.44 20.39 -13.32
C ALA A 249 39.94 20.85 -11.93
N GLY A 250 40.51 19.92 -11.16
CA GLY A 250 41.05 20.19 -9.82
C GLY A 250 40.08 19.92 -8.65
N GLN A 251 38.83 19.51 -8.89
CA GLN A 251 37.94 19.03 -7.83
C GLN A 251 38.16 17.53 -7.57
N PRO A 252 38.21 17.07 -6.29
CA PRO A 252 38.27 15.65 -6.00
C PRO A 252 36.98 14.96 -6.47
N GLY A 253 37.14 13.82 -7.14
CA GLY A 253 36.01 13.05 -7.65
C GLY A 253 35.23 12.34 -6.53
N LEU A 254 34.10 11.74 -6.94
CA LEU A 254 33.39 10.77 -6.09
C LEU A 254 34.29 9.57 -5.78
N VAL A 255 34.03 8.90 -4.66
CA VAL A 255 34.84 7.77 -4.20
C VAL A 255 34.10 6.45 -4.25
N ASP A 256 34.81 5.35 -4.44
CA ASP A 256 34.17 4.03 -4.41
C ASP A 256 33.45 3.78 -3.07
N PRO A 257 32.33 3.05 -3.06
CA PRO A 257 31.58 2.73 -1.84
C PRO A 257 32.29 1.67 -0.98
N ASP A 258 33.52 2.00 -0.56
CA ASP A 258 34.44 1.21 0.24
C ASP A 258 34.82 2.00 1.51
N PRO A 259 34.85 1.37 2.71
CA PRO A 259 35.15 2.06 3.95
C PRO A 259 36.49 2.80 3.97
N ALA A 260 37.55 2.19 3.42
CA ALA A 260 38.89 2.76 3.45
C ALA A 260 39.03 3.90 2.42
N ALA A 261 38.42 3.78 1.24
CA ALA A 261 38.33 4.85 0.27
C ALA A 261 37.57 6.06 0.84
N LEU A 262 36.43 5.82 1.49
CA LEU A 262 35.62 6.87 2.12
C LEU A 262 36.37 7.55 3.27
N ALA A 263 37.04 6.79 4.14
CA ALA A 263 37.83 7.34 5.25
C ALA A 263 38.98 8.25 4.75
N ARG A 264 39.73 7.82 3.72
CA ARG A 264 40.79 8.64 3.10
C ARG A 264 40.24 9.93 2.51
N ALA A 265 39.09 9.84 1.83
CA ALA A 265 38.44 11.01 1.23
C ALA A 265 37.96 12.01 2.29
N ILE A 266 37.35 11.51 3.37
CA ILE A 266 36.95 12.35 4.52
C ILE A 266 38.18 13.02 5.12
N SER A 267 39.26 12.27 5.39
CA SER A 267 40.48 12.83 5.98
C SER A 267 41.07 13.95 5.12
N ALA A 268 41.20 13.75 3.80
CA ALA A 268 41.70 14.77 2.90
C ALA A 268 40.78 16.01 2.82
N ALA A 269 39.46 15.79 2.86
CA ALA A 269 38.46 16.84 2.79
C ALA A 269 38.30 17.64 4.10
N LEU A 270 38.75 17.12 5.25
CA LEU A 270 38.78 17.91 6.49
C LEU A 270 39.77 19.07 6.40
N ASP A 271 40.94 18.84 5.78
CA ASP A 271 41.99 19.84 5.61
C ASP A 271 41.67 20.81 4.46
N SER A 272 41.12 20.31 3.36
CA SER A 272 40.75 21.10 2.18
C SER A 272 39.37 20.70 1.65
N PRO A 273 38.27 21.22 2.25
CA PRO A 273 36.92 20.81 1.91
C PRO A 273 36.57 21.14 0.46
N PRO A 274 36.25 20.14 -0.39
CA PRO A 274 35.95 20.38 -1.79
C PRO A 274 34.60 21.05 -1.95
N ARG A 275 34.56 22.15 -2.69
CA ARG A 275 33.34 22.92 -2.93
C ARG A 275 32.93 22.80 -4.40
N PRO A 276 31.83 22.10 -4.69
CA PRO A 276 31.31 22.04 -6.05
C PRO A 276 30.75 23.40 -6.47
N GLN A 277 30.86 23.73 -7.76
CA GLN A 277 30.20 24.91 -8.33
C GLN A 277 28.77 24.57 -8.77
N PRO A 278 27.77 25.44 -8.54
CA PRO A 278 26.40 25.20 -8.97
C PRO A 278 26.26 25.25 -10.51
N ILE A 279 25.83 24.16 -11.14
CA ILE A 279 25.47 24.12 -12.57
C ILE A 279 23.94 24.02 -12.70
N VAL A 280 23.28 25.16 -12.91
CA VAL A 280 21.82 25.30 -12.68
C VAL A 280 20.95 25.14 -13.95
N ARG A 281 21.50 25.13 -15.18
CA ARG A 281 20.69 25.42 -16.40
C ARG A 281 20.12 24.23 -17.20
N GLN A 282 20.65 23.00 -17.09
CA GLN A 282 20.33 21.93 -18.06
C GLN A 282 19.03 21.13 -17.76
N ASN A 283 18.67 20.95 -16.48
CA ASN A 283 17.56 20.03 -16.11
C ASN A 283 16.16 20.55 -16.48
N ARG A 284 15.95 21.87 -16.46
CA ARG A 284 14.64 22.47 -16.77
C ARG A 284 14.21 22.23 -18.21
N GLN A 285 15.14 22.28 -19.16
CA GLN A 285 14.83 22.08 -20.57
C GLN A 285 14.38 20.64 -20.85
N ALA A 286 15.07 19.65 -20.26
CA ALA A 286 14.70 18.24 -20.38
C ALA A 286 13.25 17.97 -19.94
N TRP A 287 12.78 18.64 -18.87
CA TRP A 287 11.39 18.56 -18.45
C TRP A 287 10.41 19.29 -19.37
N LEU A 288 10.78 20.46 -19.93
CA LEU A 288 9.95 21.15 -20.91
C LEU A 288 9.76 20.32 -22.19
N ASP A 289 10.79 19.60 -22.62
CA ASP A 289 10.74 18.76 -23.81
C ASP A 289 9.75 17.58 -23.65
N THR A 290 9.49 17.14 -22.42
CA THR A 290 8.50 16.08 -22.14
C THR A 290 7.05 16.53 -22.34
N ARG A 291 6.79 17.84 -22.41
CA ARG A 291 5.43 18.38 -22.65
C ARG A 291 4.96 18.15 -24.08
N ALA A 292 5.88 17.94 -25.02
CA ALA A 292 5.57 17.55 -26.38
C ALA A 292 5.17 16.06 -26.43
N ALA A 293 4.10 15.68 -25.71
CA ALA A 293 3.68 14.30 -25.64
C ALA A 293 3.13 13.78 -27.00
N PRO A 294 3.26 12.48 -27.30
CA PRO A 294 2.94 11.92 -28.63
C PRO A 294 1.45 11.98 -28.98
N ARG A 295 1.15 11.93 -30.29
CA ARG A 295 -0.21 11.87 -30.86
C ARG A 295 -1.10 10.81 -30.19
N LYS A 296 -2.39 11.16 -30.03
CA LYS A 296 -3.51 10.32 -29.52
C LYS A 296 -3.34 8.85 -29.92
N ARG A 297 -3.54 7.93 -28.96
CA ARG A 297 -3.65 6.48 -29.24
C ARG A 297 -4.62 6.26 -30.39
N ALA A 298 -4.13 5.75 -31.52
CA ALA A 298 -4.97 5.46 -32.66
C ALA A 298 -5.96 4.36 -32.28
N ARG A 299 -7.26 4.66 -32.39
CA ARG A 299 -8.28 3.63 -32.32
C ARG A 299 -8.08 2.70 -33.51
N LYS A 300 -7.88 1.41 -33.26
CA LYS A 300 -8.14 0.41 -34.31
C LYS A 300 -9.60 0.58 -34.73
N GLY A 301 -9.84 0.63 -36.04
CA GLY A 301 -11.18 0.82 -36.60
C GLY A 301 -12.16 -0.25 -36.12
N ALA A 302 -13.46 0.03 -36.20
CA ALA A 302 -14.50 -0.92 -35.80
C ALA A 302 -14.32 -2.24 -36.55
N ALA A 303 -13.94 -3.29 -35.81
CA ALA A 303 -14.02 -4.66 -36.29
C ALA A 303 -15.50 -5.02 -36.51
N PRO A 304 -15.82 -5.98 -37.39
CA PRO A 304 -17.18 -6.52 -37.48
C PRO A 304 -17.66 -6.99 -36.11
N SER A 305 -18.95 -6.81 -35.81
CA SER A 305 -19.59 -7.26 -34.56
C SER A 305 -19.62 -8.79 -34.52
N PRO A 306 -18.79 -9.47 -33.69
CA PRO A 306 -18.84 -10.93 -33.60
C PRO A 306 -20.10 -11.38 -32.87
N LEU A 307 -20.64 -12.53 -33.25
CA LEU A 307 -21.70 -13.19 -32.46
C LEU A 307 -21.14 -13.56 -31.07
N VAL A 308 -21.83 -13.11 -30.01
CA VAL A 308 -21.54 -13.47 -28.62
C VAL A 308 -22.52 -14.55 -28.15
N SER A 309 -22.01 -15.70 -27.74
CA SER A 309 -22.83 -16.70 -27.04
C SER A 309 -22.70 -16.54 -25.55
N ILE A 310 -23.78 -16.16 -24.90
CA ILE A 310 -23.87 -16.08 -23.44
C ILE A 310 -24.22 -17.48 -22.92
N VAL A 311 -23.35 -18.07 -22.10
CA VAL A 311 -23.53 -19.41 -21.53
C VAL A 311 -23.88 -19.27 -20.05
N MET A 312 -25.07 -19.71 -19.69
CA MET A 312 -25.61 -19.63 -18.34
C MET A 312 -25.99 -21.02 -17.84
N ALA A 313 -25.46 -21.42 -16.69
CA ALA A 313 -25.84 -22.67 -16.03
C ALA A 313 -26.87 -22.38 -14.95
N HIS A 314 -27.91 -23.21 -14.87
CA HIS A 314 -29.02 -23.03 -13.95
C HIS A 314 -29.36 -24.33 -13.23
N ARG A 315 -29.71 -24.21 -11.94
CA ARG A 315 -30.38 -25.29 -11.21
C ARG A 315 -31.21 -24.72 -10.05
N ASN A 316 -32.52 -24.94 -10.09
CA ASN A 316 -33.43 -24.69 -8.95
C ASN A 316 -33.37 -23.26 -8.36
N ARG A 317 -33.19 -22.22 -9.18
CA ARG A 317 -33.10 -20.80 -8.75
C ARG A 317 -34.02 -19.87 -9.56
N PRO A 318 -35.32 -20.16 -9.67
CA PRO A 318 -36.20 -19.48 -10.63
C PRO A 318 -36.28 -17.97 -10.44
N LEU A 319 -36.24 -17.48 -9.19
CA LEU A 319 -36.23 -16.04 -8.89
C LEU A 319 -35.02 -15.32 -9.48
N TYR A 320 -33.84 -15.91 -9.34
CA TYR A 320 -32.59 -15.29 -9.78
C TYR A 320 -32.42 -15.41 -11.29
N LEU A 321 -32.78 -16.56 -11.87
CA LEU A 321 -32.75 -16.78 -13.31
C LEU A 321 -33.58 -15.73 -14.06
N LYS A 322 -34.76 -15.37 -13.55
CA LYS A 322 -35.60 -14.31 -14.15
C LYS A 322 -34.87 -12.95 -14.19
N GLN A 323 -34.18 -12.60 -13.11
CA GLN A 323 -33.41 -11.34 -13.04
C GLN A 323 -32.20 -11.37 -13.98
N ALA A 324 -31.50 -12.49 -14.05
CA ALA A 324 -30.35 -12.68 -14.93
C ALA A 324 -30.76 -12.61 -16.41
N ILE A 325 -31.85 -13.28 -16.81
CA ILE A 325 -32.39 -13.21 -18.19
C ILE A 325 -32.81 -11.78 -18.54
N ALA A 326 -33.53 -11.09 -17.65
CA ALA A 326 -33.92 -9.69 -17.87
C ALA A 326 -32.69 -8.78 -18.10
N ALA A 327 -31.59 -9.03 -17.39
CA ALA A 327 -30.33 -8.32 -17.60
C ALA A 327 -29.67 -8.63 -18.97
N ILE A 328 -29.82 -9.86 -19.48
CA ILE A 328 -29.39 -10.23 -20.84
C ILE A 328 -30.26 -9.56 -21.91
N GLU A 329 -31.58 -9.52 -21.71
CA GLU A 329 -32.51 -8.87 -22.64
C GLU A 329 -32.28 -7.34 -22.73
N ALA A 330 -31.79 -6.73 -21.65
CA ALA A 330 -31.48 -5.31 -21.57
C ALA A 330 -30.14 -4.91 -22.23
N GLN A 331 -29.38 -5.85 -22.79
CA GLN A 331 -28.08 -5.54 -23.40
C GLN A 331 -28.22 -4.62 -24.62
N THR A 332 -27.28 -3.67 -24.74
CA THR A 332 -27.20 -2.75 -25.88
C THR A 332 -26.58 -3.40 -27.12
N TYR A 333 -25.74 -4.42 -26.92
CA TYR A 333 -25.16 -5.23 -27.99
C TYR A 333 -26.20 -6.21 -28.55
N ARG A 334 -26.36 -6.25 -29.88
CA ARG A 334 -27.48 -6.98 -30.52
C ARG A 334 -27.13 -8.37 -31.05
N ASP A 335 -25.89 -8.58 -31.47
CA ASP A 335 -25.45 -9.84 -32.07
C ASP A 335 -25.10 -10.88 -30.98
N LEU A 336 -26.11 -11.29 -30.20
CA LEU A 336 -25.94 -12.25 -29.11
C LEU A 336 -26.98 -13.39 -29.13
N GLU A 337 -26.58 -14.54 -28.62
CA GLU A 337 -27.48 -15.66 -28.29
C GLU A 337 -27.31 -16.06 -26.82
N LEU A 338 -28.39 -16.50 -26.17
CA LEU A 338 -28.33 -17.12 -24.85
C LEU A 338 -28.41 -18.65 -24.97
N VAL A 339 -27.47 -19.34 -24.36
CA VAL A 339 -27.45 -20.79 -24.18
C VAL A 339 -27.60 -21.08 -22.69
N LEU A 340 -28.86 -21.29 -22.29
CA LEU A 340 -29.23 -21.66 -20.92
C LEU A 340 -29.09 -23.18 -20.74
N VAL A 341 -28.34 -23.62 -19.74
CA VAL A 341 -28.12 -25.04 -19.44
C VAL A 341 -28.76 -25.36 -18.10
N ASP A 342 -29.87 -26.11 -18.14
CA ASP A 342 -30.51 -26.65 -16.95
C ASP A 342 -29.75 -27.91 -16.48
N ASP A 343 -29.00 -27.79 -15.39
CA ASP A 343 -28.19 -28.85 -14.80
C ASP A 343 -29.00 -29.76 -13.86
N GLY A 344 -30.13 -30.24 -14.37
CA GLY A 344 -30.99 -31.20 -13.69
C GLY A 344 -31.84 -30.56 -12.59
N SER A 345 -32.59 -29.50 -12.92
CA SER A 345 -33.60 -28.94 -12.01
C SER A 345 -34.69 -29.96 -11.68
N ASP A 346 -34.93 -30.14 -10.39
CA ASP A 346 -35.88 -31.10 -9.83
C ASP A 346 -37.08 -30.43 -9.15
N GLN A 347 -37.02 -29.11 -8.93
CA GLN A 347 -38.13 -28.34 -8.40
C GLN A 347 -39.16 -28.01 -9.49
N ASP A 348 -40.45 -28.20 -9.18
CA ASP A 348 -41.55 -27.93 -10.10
C ASP A 348 -41.59 -26.47 -10.56
N GLU A 349 -41.24 -25.51 -9.70
CA GLU A 349 -41.20 -24.10 -10.07
C GLU A 349 -40.14 -23.82 -11.14
N ALA A 350 -38.95 -24.40 -11.01
CA ALA A 350 -37.87 -24.26 -11.99
C ALA A 350 -38.26 -24.89 -13.33
N ARG A 351 -38.85 -26.09 -13.32
CA ARG A 351 -39.32 -26.77 -14.53
C ARG A 351 -40.41 -25.98 -15.26
N ARG A 352 -41.42 -25.48 -14.53
CA ARG A 352 -42.47 -24.62 -15.10
C ARG A 352 -41.92 -23.34 -15.70
N LEU A 353 -40.92 -22.71 -15.05
CA LEU A 353 -40.26 -21.53 -15.60
C LEU A 353 -39.55 -21.85 -16.92
N LEU A 354 -38.77 -22.94 -16.98
CA LEU A 354 -38.06 -23.34 -18.20
C LEU A 354 -39.03 -23.67 -19.34
N ASP A 355 -40.14 -24.35 -19.06
CA ASP A 355 -41.19 -24.62 -20.06
C ASP A 355 -41.84 -23.34 -20.60
N ALA A 356 -42.03 -22.33 -19.73
CA ALA A 356 -42.59 -21.04 -20.13
C ALA A 356 -41.62 -20.19 -20.97
N LEU A 357 -40.31 -20.32 -20.75
CA LEU A 357 -39.27 -19.57 -21.48
C LEU A 357 -38.97 -20.15 -22.87
N GLU A 358 -39.14 -21.47 -23.05
CA GLU A 358 -38.76 -22.20 -24.26
C GLU A 358 -39.30 -21.59 -25.59
N PRO A 359 -40.59 -21.18 -25.71
CA PRO A 359 -41.10 -20.61 -26.95
C PRO A 359 -40.44 -19.28 -27.33
N ASP A 360 -40.17 -18.42 -26.35
CA ASP A 360 -39.50 -17.13 -26.59
C ASP A 360 -38.02 -17.32 -26.92
N PHE A 361 -37.35 -18.24 -26.23
CA PHE A 361 -35.96 -18.61 -26.55
C PHE A 361 -35.83 -19.09 -28.00
N ARG A 362 -36.70 -19.99 -28.45
CA ARG A 362 -36.71 -20.46 -29.85
C ARG A 362 -36.94 -19.33 -30.84
N ARG A 363 -37.88 -18.42 -30.55
CA ARG A 363 -38.15 -17.24 -31.39
C ARG A 363 -36.95 -16.32 -31.54
N ARG A 364 -36.14 -16.16 -30.49
CA ARG A 364 -34.90 -15.36 -30.49
C ARG A 364 -33.69 -16.08 -31.09
N GLY A 365 -33.81 -17.38 -31.40
CA GLY A 365 -32.68 -18.23 -31.78
C GLY A 365 -31.79 -18.64 -30.60
N TRP A 366 -32.25 -18.43 -29.37
CA TRP A 366 -31.60 -18.87 -28.13
C TRP A 366 -31.93 -20.34 -27.84
N LYS A 367 -31.25 -20.94 -26.86
CA LYS A 367 -31.37 -22.37 -26.54
C LYS A 367 -31.52 -22.62 -25.05
N ILE A 368 -32.35 -23.59 -24.70
CA ILE A 368 -32.38 -24.22 -23.39
C ILE A 368 -31.91 -25.67 -23.56
N LEU A 369 -30.85 -26.05 -22.85
CA LEU A 369 -30.30 -27.40 -22.84
C LEU A 369 -30.62 -28.05 -21.50
N ARG A 370 -31.47 -29.08 -21.51
CA ARG A 370 -31.81 -29.86 -20.31
C ARG A 370 -30.90 -31.07 -20.24
N ARG A 371 -30.26 -31.28 -19.08
CA ARG A 371 -29.34 -32.41 -18.87
C ARG A 371 -29.47 -32.97 -17.46
N PRO A 372 -29.06 -34.23 -17.23
CA PRO A 372 -28.89 -34.75 -15.87
C PRO A 372 -27.86 -33.91 -15.10
N HIS A 373 -28.06 -33.77 -13.79
CA HIS A 373 -27.15 -33.03 -12.91
C HIS A 373 -25.73 -33.63 -12.99
N ARG A 374 -24.77 -32.84 -13.47
CA ARG A 374 -23.34 -33.18 -13.45
C ARG A 374 -22.46 -31.98 -13.07
N HIS A 375 -22.98 -31.11 -12.22
CA HIS A 375 -22.28 -29.95 -11.66
C HIS A 375 -21.95 -28.83 -12.67
N LEU A 376 -21.52 -27.70 -12.11
CA LEU A 376 -21.37 -26.43 -12.82
C LEU A 376 -20.40 -26.50 -14.00
N GLY A 377 -19.23 -27.14 -13.83
CA GLY A 377 -18.23 -27.28 -14.89
C GLY A 377 -18.78 -28.00 -16.12
N ALA A 378 -19.46 -29.14 -15.93
CA ALA A 378 -20.04 -29.91 -17.04
C ALA A 378 -21.21 -29.16 -17.71
N ALA A 379 -21.99 -28.40 -16.95
CA ALA A 379 -23.05 -27.55 -17.48
C ALA A 379 -22.48 -26.43 -18.37
N ARG A 380 -21.47 -25.71 -17.89
CA ARG A 380 -20.76 -24.68 -18.67
C ARG A 380 -20.15 -25.27 -19.94
N ASN A 381 -19.48 -26.41 -19.86
CA ASN A 381 -18.89 -27.09 -21.02
C ASN A 381 -19.95 -27.53 -22.05
N ALA A 382 -21.11 -28.01 -21.61
CA ALA A 382 -22.22 -28.34 -22.50
C ALA A 382 -22.72 -27.09 -23.24
N GLY A 383 -22.84 -25.96 -22.54
CA GLY A 383 -23.19 -24.67 -23.13
C GLY A 383 -22.18 -24.21 -24.18
N VAL A 384 -20.87 -24.27 -23.87
CA VAL A 384 -19.80 -23.92 -24.83
C VAL A 384 -19.86 -24.78 -26.09
N ARG A 385 -20.12 -26.08 -25.96
CA ARG A 385 -20.24 -26.99 -27.12
C ARG A 385 -21.43 -26.66 -28.02
N ALA A 386 -22.52 -26.14 -27.44
CA ALA A 386 -23.73 -25.76 -28.16
C ALA A 386 -23.71 -24.32 -28.71
N ALA A 387 -22.80 -23.49 -28.23
CA ALA A 387 -22.59 -22.11 -28.65
C ALA A 387 -22.11 -22.00 -30.11
N LYS A 388 -22.56 -20.97 -30.81
CA LYS A 388 -22.20 -20.64 -32.20
C LYS A 388 -21.28 -19.43 -32.31
N GLY A 389 -21.31 -18.55 -31.31
CA GLY A 389 -20.55 -17.31 -31.26
C GLY A 389 -19.04 -17.51 -31.32
N GLU A 390 -18.36 -16.51 -31.87
CA GLU A 390 -16.90 -16.44 -31.84
C GLU A 390 -16.40 -16.15 -30.42
N LEU A 391 -17.18 -15.38 -29.68
CA LEU A 391 -16.93 -15.01 -28.29
C LEU A 391 -17.95 -15.70 -27.39
N ILE A 392 -17.46 -16.28 -26.30
CA ILE A 392 -18.27 -16.92 -25.28
C ILE A 392 -18.24 -16.01 -24.05
N LEU A 393 -19.40 -15.55 -23.58
CA LEU A 393 -19.50 -14.88 -22.29
C LEU A 393 -20.18 -15.82 -21.30
N PHE A 394 -19.50 -16.19 -20.24
CA PHE A 394 -20.16 -16.89 -19.14
C PHE A 394 -20.95 -15.89 -18.30
N ALA A 395 -22.13 -16.29 -17.84
CA ALA A 395 -22.95 -15.51 -16.91
C ALA A 395 -23.58 -16.45 -15.87
N ASP A 396 -23.46 -16.10 -14.59
CA ASP A 396 -24.11 -16.89 -13.52
C ASP A 396 -25.59 -16.55 -13.41
N ASP A 397 -26.42 -17.54 -13.05
CA ASP A 397 -27.89 -17.39 -12.97
C ASP A 397 -28.37 -16.54 -11.80
N ASP A 398 -27.46 -16.12 -10.91
CA ASP A 398 -27.69 -15.23 -9.78
C ASP A 398 -27.05 -13.85 -9.91
N ASN A 399 -26.35 -13.60 -11.01
CA ASN A 399 -25.76 -12.32 -11.35
C ASN A 399 -26.59 -11.56 -12.40
N ALA A 400 -26.40 -10.24 -12.46
CA ALA A 400 -27.09 -9.39 -13.43
C ALA A 400 -26.09 -8.49 -14.16
N LEU A 401 -25.94 -8.72 -15.46
CA LEU A 401 -25.11 -7.88 -16.33
C LEU A 401 -25.67 -6.46 -16.44
N PHE A 402 -24.80 -5.47 -16.49
CA PHE A 402 -25.22 -4.11 -16.84
C PHE A 402 -25.54 -4.00 -18.33
N PRO A 403 -26.45 -3.09 -18.74
CA PRO A 403 -26.87 -2.96 -20.14
C PRO A 403 -25.72 -2.84 -21.16
N GLU A 404 -24.62 -2.21 -20.79
CA GLU A 404 -23.44 -1.99 -21.63
C GLU A 404 -22.34 -3.08 -21.50
N ALA A 405 -22.56 -4.12 -20.69
CA ALA A 405 -21.52 -5.09 -20.33
C ALA A 405 -20.94 -5.81 -21.55
N VAL A 406 -21.81 -6.36 -22.42
CA VAL A 406 -21.38 -7.11 -23.60
C VAL A 406 -20.61 -6.20 -24.57
N ASP A 407 -21.07 -4.96 -24.80
CA ASP A 407 -20.35 -3.98 -25.64
C ASP A 407 -18.93 -3.72 -25.11
N HIS A 408 -18.80 -3.50 -23.80
CA HIS A 408 -17.50 -3.30 -23.16
C HIS A 408 -16.56 -4.50 -23.34
N PHE A 409 -17.05 -5.72 -23.15
CA PHE A 409 -16.25 -6.92 -23.37
C PHE A 409 -15.82 -7.06 -24.84
N VAL A 410 -16.74 -6.92 -25.80
CA VAL A 410 -16.40 -7.01 -27.24
C VAL A 410 -15.35 -5.98 -27.63
N ARG A 411 -15.51 -4.72 -27.17
CA ARG A 411 -14.56 -3.65 -27.44
C ARG A 411 -13.20 -3.90 -26.81
N ALA A 412 -13.15 -4.42 -25.58
CA ALA A 412 -11.91 -4.78 -24.93
C ALA A 412 -11.19 -5.92 -25.66
N MET A 413 -11.91 -6.96 -26.07
CA MET A 413 -11.36 -8.08 -26.84
C MET A 413 -10.76 -7.61 -28.18
N ALA A 414 -11.44 -6.69 -28.88
CA ALA A 414 -10.96 -6.11 -30.13
C ALA A 414 -9.75 -5.16 -29.92
N ALA A 415 -9.79 -4.30 -28.90
CA ALA A 415 -8.76 -3.31 -28.64
C ALA A 415 -7.44 -3.95 -28.17
N THR A 416 -7.54 -4.92 -27.27
CA THR A 416 -6.38 -5.55 -26.64
C THR A 416 -5.86 -6.76 -27.41
N GLY A 417 -6.69 -7.41 -28.23
CA GLY A 417 -6.40 -8.73 -28.78
C GLY A 417 -6.34 -9.82 -27.71
N ALA A 418 -6.98 -9.62 -26.55
CA ALA A 418 -7.02 -10.62 -25.48
C ALA A 418 -7.72 -11.92 -25.94
N ASP A 419 -7.29 -13.02 -25.34
CA ASP A 419 -7.94 -14.33 -25.43
C ASP A 419 -9.09 -14.43 -24.41
N ILE A 420 -8.94 -13.76 -23.26
CA ILE A 420 -9.92 -13.70 -22.18
C ILE A 420 -10.00 -12.27 -21.64
N CYS A 421 -11.20 -11.74 -21.51
CA CYS A 421 -11.47 -10.51 -20.75
C CYS A 421 -12.34 -10.82 -19.53
N THR A 422 -11.91 -10.31 -18.39
CA THR A 422 -12.68 -10.30 -17.13
C THR A 422 -13.07 -8.85 -16.80
N ALA A 423 -13.85 -8.61 -15.75
CA ALA A 423 -14.20 -7.25 -15.35
C ALA A 423 -14.29 -7.11 -13.83
N PHE A 424 -14.52 -5.89 -13.36
CA PHE A 424 -14.89 -5.69 -11.96
C PHE A 424 -16.36 -6.00 -11.77
N GLN A 425 -16.74 -6.18 -10.52
CA GLN A 425 -18.09 -6.48 -10.09
C GLN A 425 -18.55 -5.55 -8.98
N LEU A 426 -19.85 -5.32 -8.93
CA LEU A 426 -20.49 -4.74 -7.75
C LEU A 426 -21.15 -5.85 -6.94
N ILE A 427 -20.72 -6.00 -5.70
CA ILE A 427 -21.23 -7.01 -4.78
C ILE A 427 -22.46 -6.47 -4.05
N PHE A 428 -23.47 -7.33 -3.93
CA PHE A 428 -24.67 -7.12 -3.13
C PHE A 428 -25.14 -8.43 -2.49
N TYR A 429 -26.07 -8.37 -1.54
CA TYR A 429 -26.40 -9.51 -0.65
C TYR A 429 -27.89 -9.89 -0.66
N GLU A 430 -28.74 -9.05 -1.23
CA GLU A 430 -30.19 -9.18 -1.24
C GLU A 430 -30.67 -10.21 -2.29
N ASP A 431 -31.97 -10.54 -2.30
CA ASP A 431 -32.59 -11.42 -3.31
C ASP A 431 -32.98 -10.68 -4.59
N VAL A 432 -33.13 -9.36 -4.51
CA VAL A 432 -33.46 -8.50 -5.63
C VAL A 432 -32.23 -7.68 -5.99
N VAL A 433 -31.92 -7.63 -7.29
CA VAL A 433 -30.84 -6.80 -7.83
C VAL A 433 -31.12 -5.32 -7.49
N PRO A 434 -30.15 -4.58 -6.93
CA PRO A 434 -30.31 -3.17 -6.63
C PRO A 434 -30.54 -2.34 -7.91
N GLU A 435 -31.39 -1.32 -7.80
CA GLU A 435 -31.67 -0.39 -8.91
C GLU A 435 -30.47 0.54 -9.19
N LYS A 436 -29.75 0.96 -8.14
CA LYS A 436 -28.67 1.94 -8.25
C LYS A 436 -27.32 1.28 -8.04
N ARG A 437 -26.41 1.50 -8.98
CA ARG A 437 -25.01 1.04 -8.87
C ARG A 437 -24.28 1.59 -7.64
N ALA A 438 -24.72 2.73 -7.10
CA ALA A 438 -24.15 3.32 -5.89
C ALA A 438 -24.34 2.43 -4.64
N ASP A 439 -25.29 1.50 -4.67
CA ASP A 439 -25.60 0.60 -3.55
C ASP A 439 -24.66 -0.62 -3.50
N GLY A 440 -23.81 -0.79 -4.52
CA GLY A 440 -22.89 -1.90 -4.66
C GLY A 440 -21.52 -1.67 -4.04
N LEU A 441 -20.88 -2.75 -3.61
CA LEU A 441 -19.52 -2.74 -3.07
C LEU A 441 -18.52 -3.32 -4.05
N ILE A 442 -17.36 -2.67 -4.22
CA ILE A 442 -16.21 -3.28 -4.89
C ILE A 442 -15.28 -3.85 -3.82
N GLN A 443 -15.17 -5.17 -3.73
CA GLN A 443 -14.24 -5.85 -2.81
C GLN A 443 -13.15 -6.66 -3.53
N TYR A 444 -13.24 -6.76 -4.86
CA TYR A 444 -12.34 -7.56 -5.67
C TYR A 444 -11.92 -6.78 -6.92
N LEU A 445 -10.60 -6.72 -7.15
CA LEU A 445 -9.96 -5.97 -8.24
C LEU A 445 -8.97 -6.91 -8.95
N PRO A 446 -9.42 -7.68 -9.95
CA PRO A 446 -8.54 -8.52 -10.74
C PRO A 446 -7.43 -7.70 -11.39
N LEU A 447 -6.21 -8.20 -11.28
CA LEU A 447 -5.02 -7.60 -11.90
C LEU A 447 -4.76 -8.18 -13.29
N GLY A 448 -5.14 -9.43 -13.56
CA GLY A 448 -4.79 -10.13 -14.81
C GLY A 448 -3.39 -10.75 -14.79
N GLY A 449 -2.78 -10.85 -13.61
CA GLY A 449 -1.43 -11.34 -13.36
C GLY A 449 -0.85 -10.73 -12.07
N PRO A 450 0.42 -11.03 -11.72
CA PRO A 450 1.27 -12.04 -12.33
C PRO A 450 0.89 -13.46 -11.86
N ASP A 451 1.30 -14.48 -12.60
CA ASP A 451 0.99 -15.88 -12.27
C ASP A 451 1.55 -16.32 -10.91
N ALA A 452 2.66 -15.73 -10.45
CA ALA A 452 3.18 -15.95 -9.10
C ALA A 452 2.13 -15.62 -8.03
N LEU A 453 1.41 -14.51 -8.21
CA LEU A 453 0.31 -14.14 -7.34
C LEU A 453 -0.94 -14.94 -7.67
N GLY A 454 -1.17 -15.27 -8.94
CA GLY A 454 -2.21 -16.17 -9.43
C GLY A 454 -2.15 -17.58 -8.84
N LEU A 455 -0.96 -18.02 -8.41
CA LEU A 455 -0.80 -19.24 -7.64
C LEU A 455 -1.33 -19.07 -6.23
N ILE A 456 -1.32 -17.89 -5.60
CA ILE A 456 -1.72 -17.66 -4.20
C ILE A 456 -3.18 -17.18 -4.08
N HIS A 457 -3.58 -16.24 -4.93
CA HIS A 457 -4.86 -15.57 -4.96
C HIS A 457 -5.42 -15.56 -6.39
N ASN A 458 -6.74 -15.55 -6.55
CA ASN A 458 -7.32 -15.35 -7.87
C ASN A 458 -7.07 -13.90 -8.32
N VAL A 459 -6.10 -13.68 -9.20
CA VAL A 459 -5.79 -12.37 -9.77
C VAL A 459 -6.46 -12.13 -11.11
N TYR A 460 -7.09 -13.14 -11.69
CA TYR A 460 -7.51 -13.12 -13.09
C TYR A 460 -8.90 -12.54 -13.29
N GLY A 461 -9.82 -12.81 -12.37
CA GLY A 461 -11.24 -12.44 -12.43
C GLY A 461 -12.13 -13.62 -12.04
N ASP A 462 -13.44 -13.40 -12.00
CA ASP A 462 -14.41 -14.48 -11.82
C ASP A 462 -14.98 -14.98 -13.16
N ALA A 463 -15.83 -16.00 -13.05
CA ALA A 463 -16.44 -16.69 -14.15
C ALA A 463 -17.23 -15.81 -15.12
N ASN A 464 -17.72 -14.61 -14.76
CA ASN A 464 -18.45 -13.70 -15.64
C ASN A 464 -17.51 -13.00 -16.63
N ALA A 465 -16.86 -13.81 -17.46
CA ALA A 465 -15.75 -13.47 -18.34
C ALA A 465 -16.06 -13.81 -19.79
N MET A 466 -15.54 -12.98 -20.70
CA MET A 466 -15.59 -13.23 -22.13
C MET A 466 -14.33 -13.95 -22.61
N VAL A 467 -14.50 -15.07 -23.30
CA VAL A 467 -13.44 -15.97 -23.76
C VAL A 467 -13.57 -16.16 -25.26
N ARG A 468 -12.47 -16.10 -26.03
CA ARG A 468 -12.51 -16.51 -27.44
C ARG A 468 -12.81 -17.99 -27.52
N ARG A 469 -13.73 -18.39 -28.39
CA ARG A 469 -14.07 -19.80 -28.57
C ARG A 469 -12.85 -20.67 -28.92
N SER A 470 -11.86 -20.12 -29.63
CA SER A 470 -10.61 -20.78 -29.97
C SER A 470 -9.76 -21.18 -28.75
N VAL A 471 -9.96 -20.55 -27.58
CA VAL A 471 -9.24 -20.90 -26.33
C VAL A 471 -9.54 -22.33 -25.92
N PHE A 472 -10.79 -22.78 -26.03
CA PHE A 472 -11.19 -24.14 -25.64
C PHE A 472 -10.51 -25.22 -26.49
N SER A 473 -10.17 -24.92 -27.75
CA SER A 473 -9.38 -25.82 -28.59
C SER A 473 -7.90 -25.84 -28.23
N ARG A 474 -7.38 -24.78 -27.62
CA ARG A 474 -5.96 -24.64 -27.25
C ARG A 474 -5.64 -25.26 -25.90
N ILE A 475 -6.47 -25.00 -24.90
CA ILE A 475 -6.20 -25.43 -23.52
C ILE A 475 -7.19 -26.47 -23.01
N GLY A 476 -8.27 -26.75 -23.75
CA GLY A 476 -9.35 -27.63 -23.30
C GLY A 476 -10.46 -26.88 -22.57
N PHE A 477 -11.37 -27.63 -21.96
CA PHE A 477 -12.58 -27.13 -21.29
C PHE A 477 -12.33 -26.84 -19.79
N LEU A 478 -13.37 -26.39 -19.08
CA LEU A 478 -13.32 -26.27 -17.62
C LEU A 478 -13.34 -27.66 -16.99
N VAL A 479 -12.77 -27.81 -15.79
CA VAL A 479 -12.86 -29.07 -15.02
C VAL A 479 -14.32 -29.44 -14.77
N GLU A 480 -14.68 -30.72 -14.88
CA GLU A 480 -16.06 -31.21 -14.67
C GLU A 480 -16.24 -31.91 -13.31
N GLU A 481 -15.16 -32.05 -12.55
CA GLU A 481 -15.13 -32.73 -11.26
C GLU A 481 -15.98 -32.01 -10.20
N PRO A 482 -16.77 -32.75 -9.40
CA PRO A 482 -17.53 -32.16 -8.30
C PRO A 482 -16.65 -31.64 -7.17
N GLY A 483 -17.20 -30.72 -6.38
CA GLY A 483 -16.62 -30.30 -5.10
C GLY A 483 -15.75 -29.06 -5.15
N TYR A 484 -15.49 -28.50 -6.33
CA TYR A 484 -14.70 -27.27 -6.47
C TYR A 484 -15.58 -26.04 -6.73
N ALA A 485 -15.19 -24.90 -6.17
CA ALA A 485 -15.79 -23.59 -6.45
C ALA A 485 -14.89 -22.70 -7.33
N VAL A 486 -13.78 -23.23 -7.84
CA VAL A 486 -12.67 -22.48 -8.47
C VAL A 486 -12.47 -22.78 -9.95
N HIS A 487 -13.50 -23.29 -10.62
CA HIS A 487 -13.45 -23.69 -12.04
C HIS A 487 -12.90 -22.59 -12.96
N ASP A 488 -13.26 -21.34 -12.66
CA ASP A 488 -12.80 -20.13 -13.33
C ASP A 488 -11.33 -19.84 -13.04
N TRP A 489 -10.92 -19.87 -11.77
CA TRP A 489 -9.52 -19.63 -11.37
C TRP A 489 -8.58 -20.67 -12.00
N GLU A 490 -8.91 -21.97 -11.94
CA GLU A 490 -8.13 -23.01 -12.61
C GLU A 490 -8.01 -22.75 -14.12
N PHE A 491 -9.14 -22.49 -14.79
CA PHE A 491 -9.18 -22.28 -16.23
C PHE A 491 -8.35 -21.06 -16.65
N PHE A 492 -8.44 -19.96 -15.89
CA PHE A 492 -7.66 -18.75 -16.13
C PHE A 492 -6.17 -18.94 -15.82
N ALA A 493 -5.82 -19.68 -14.77
CA ALA A 493 -4.43 -20.01 -14.48
C ALA A 493 -3.81 -20.82 -15.62
N ARG A 494 -4.51 -21.85 -16.11
CA ARG A 494 -4.07 -22.66 -17.25
C ARG A 494 -3.97 -21.85 -18.54
N ALA A 495 -4.91 -20.94 -18.77
CA ALA A 495 -4.83 -20.00 -19.88
C ALA A 495 -3.58 -19.11 -19.79
N SER A 496 -3.32 -18.51 -18.63
CA SER A 496 -2.17 -17.64 -18.42
C SER A 496 -0.84 -18.39 -18.63
N LEU A 497 -0.70 -19.57 -18.02
CA LEU A 497 0.48 -20.43 -18.17
C LEU A 497 0.69 -20.93 -19.61
N ALA A 498 -0.36 -21.04 -20.41
CA ALA A 498 -0.29 -21.34 -21.84
C ALA A 498 0.07 -20.11 -22.71
N GLY A 499 0.39 -18.97 -22.09
CA GLY A 499 0.73 -17.71 -22.76
C GLY A 499 -0.49 -17.00 -23.36
N LEU A 500 -1.70 -17.33 -22.95
CA LEU A 500 -2.92 -16.64 -23.39
C LEU A 500 -3.05 -15.28 -22.72
N LYS A 501 -3.50 -14.29 -23.48
CA LYS A 501 -3.61 -12.91 -22.98
C LYS A 501 -4.92 -12.74 -22.22
N ILE A 502 -4.83 -12.62 -20.90
CA ILE A 502 -5.95 -12.28 -20.00
C ILE A 502 -5.94 -10.79 -19.70
N ARG A 503 -7.08 -10.09 -19.84
CA ARG A 503 -7.17 -8.65 -19.56
C ARG A 503 -8.42 -8.28 -18.76
N PRO A 504 -8.27 -7.81 -17.51
CA PRO A 504 -9.39 -7.26 -16.76
C PRO A 504 -9.79 -5.90 -17.32
N ILE A 505 -11.09 -5.68 -17.44
CA ILE A 505 -11.69 -4.39 -17.69
C ILE A 505 -11.90 -3.73 -16.33
N PRO A 506 -11.25 -2.59 -16.02
CA PRO A 506 -11.32 -1.97 -14.70
C PRO A 506 -12.60 -1.14 -14.54
N LYS A 507 -13.74 -1.74 -14.87
CA LYS A 507 -15.08 -1.21 -14.71
C LYS A 507 -16.00 -2.28 -14.14
N PRO A 508 -16.91 -1.90 -13.22
CA PRO A 508 -17.96 -2.81 -12.81
C PRO A 508 -18.91 -3.03 -14.01
N LEU A 509 -19.06 -4.29 -14.44
CA LEU A 509 -19.93 -4.64 -15.58
C LEU A 509 -21.12 -5.53 -15.19
N TYR A 510 -21.20 -5.94 -13.94
CA TYR A 510 -22.31 -6.75 -13.44
C TYR A 510 -22.45 -6.63 -11.93
N TRP A 511 -23.66 -6.97 -11.47
CA TRP A 511 -23.98 -7.27 -10.10
C TRP A 511 -23.58 -8.71 -9.78
N TYR A 512 -22.75 -8.88 -8.75
CA TYR A 512 -22.37 -10.17 -8.19
C TYR A 512 -23.10 -10.41 -6.88
N ARG A 513 -23.95 -11.45 -6.84
CA ARG A 513 -24.70 -11.77 -5.63
C ARG A 513 -23.87 -12.63 -4.71
N SER A 514 -23.62 -12.16 -3.48
CA SER A 514 -22.91 -12.94 -2.46
C SER A 514 -23.86 -13.32 -1.34
N LYS A 515 -24.03 -14.62 -1.10
CA LYS A 515 -24.82 -15.15 0.02
C LYS A 515 -23.94 -16.04 0.91
N PRO A 516 -24.26 -16.19 2.21
CA PRO A 516 -23.51 -17.10 3.11
C PRO A 516 -23.45 -18.55 2.61
N ASP A 517 -24.46 -19.00 1.88
CA ASP A 517 -24.60 -20.35 1.34
C ASP A 517 -24.06 -20.49 -0.10
N SER A 518 -23.52 -19.42 -0.70
CA SER A 518 -22.91 -19.47 -2.03
C SER A 518 -21.79 -20.52 -2.07
N MET A 519 -21.67 -21.21 -3.20
CA MET A 519 -20.71 -22.31 -3.40
C MET A 519 -19.28 -21.96 -2.95
N PHE A 520 -18.80 -20.75 -3.26
CA PHE A 520 -17.47 -20.27 -2.85
C PHE A 520 -17.29 -20.18 -1.32
N ARG A 521 -18.35 -19.89 -0.56
CA ARG A 521 -18.30 -19.75 0.90
C ARG A 521 -18.47 -21.07 1.66
N THR A 522 -19.06 -22.07 1.01
CA THR A 522 -19.41 -23.37 1.63
C THR A 522 -18.49 -24.51 1.18
N SER A 523 -17.71 -24.32 0.10
CA SER A 523 -16.71 -25.28 -0.35
C SER A 523 -15.45 -25.33 0.54
N ASN A 524 -14.80 -26.49 0.59
CA ASN A 524 -13.56 -26.68 1.33
C ASN A 524 -12.39 -25.94 0.63
N TRP A 525 -11.63 -25.16 1.41
CA TRP A 525 -10.50 -24.38 0.89
C TRP A 525 -9.35 -25.23 0.32
N TYR A 526 -9.06 -26.38 0.93
CA TYR A 526 -8.02 -27.30 0.46
C TYR A 526 -8.42 -27.92 -0.90
N ASP A 527 -9.65 -28.43 -1.00
CA ASP A 527 -10.14 -29.01 -2.25
C ASP A 527 -10.17 -27.98 -3.37
N ASN A 528 -10.59 -26.74 -3.08
CA ASN A 528 -10.51 -25.63 -4.02
C ASN A 528 -9.09 -25.27 -4.47
N ARG A 529 -8.07 -25.62 -3.68
CA ARG A 529 -6.69 -25.27 -4.02
C ARG A 529 -5.99 -26.30 -4.87
N ARG A 530 -6.38 -27.57 -4.74
CA ARG A 530 -5.74 -28.69 -5.42
C ARG A 530 -5.70 -28.50 -6.96
N PRO A 531 -6.81 -28.19 -7.66
CA PRO A 531 -6.77 -28.01 -9.12
C PRO A 531 -5.86 -26.87 -9.57
N VAL A 532 -5.82 -25.77 -8.79
CA VAL A 532 -4.91 -24.65 -9.06
C VAL A 532 -3.46 -25.09 -8.87
N LEU A 533 -3.13 -25.78 -7.77
CA LEU A 533 -1.78 -26.29 -7.51
C LEU A 533 -1.30 -27.25 -8.62
N GLU A 534 -2.16 -28.18 -9.04
CA GLU A 534 -1.87 -29.13 -10.10
C GLU A 534 -1.61 -28.45 -11.44
N THR A 535 -2.35 -27.37 -11.74
CA THR A 535 -2.16 -26.54 -12.95
C THR A 535 -0.76 -25.92 -12.97
N PHE A 536 -0.30 -25.35 -11.85
CA PHE A 536 1.03 -24.77 -11.75
C PHE A 536 2.15 -25.82 -11.66
N GLY A 537 1.87 -27.01 -11.10
CA GLY A 537 2.84 -28.11 -11.03
C GLY A 537 3.05 -28.85 -12.35
N SER A 538 2.03 -28.87 -13.23
CA SER A 538 2.11 -29.49 -14.55
C SER A 538 2.53 -28.53 -15.67
N GLY A 539 2.37 -27.22 -15.47
CA GLY A 539 2.81 -26.19 -16.40
C GLY A 539 4.30 -25.83 -16.26
N GLN A 540 4.90 -25.30 -17.33
CA GLN A 540 6.19 -24.61 -17.24
C GLN A 540 5.97 -23.25 -16.57
N PHE A 541 6.29 -23.15 -15.29
CA PHE A 541 6.14 -21.92 -14.50
C PHE A 541 7.49 -21.32 -14.14
N ASP A 542 7.98 -20.40 -14.97
CA ASP A 542 9.24 -19.68 -14.77
C ASP A 542 9.09 -18.46 -13.83
N GLY A 543 7.86 -18.19 -13.36
CA GLY A 543 7.51 -17.04 -12.53
C GLY A 543 7.70 -17.24 -11.02
N ALA A 544 8.37 -18.31 -10.57
CA ALA A 544 8.47 -18.67 -9.15
C ALA A 544 9.37 -17.74 -8.32
N GLY A 545 10.20 -16.91 -8.97
CA GLY A 545 11.18 -16.03 -8.32
C GLY A 545 10.61 -15.23 -7.13
N PRO A 546 9.53 -14.44 -7.29
CA PRO A 546 8.92 -13.69 -6.20
C PRO A 546 8.39 -14.57 -5.05
N LEU A 547 8.01 -15.82 -5.32
CA LEU A 547 7.55 -16.75 -4.28
C LEU A 547 8.70 -17.27 -3.43
N TYR A 548 9.86 -17.53 -4.04
CA TYR A 548 11.07 -17.85 -3.29
C TYR A 548 11.50 -16.69 -2.41
N GLN A 549 11.45 -15.46 -2.94
CA GLN A 549 11.73 -14.26 -2.16
C GLN A 549 10.78 -14.11 -0.97
N LEU A 550 9.47 -14.29 -1.19
CA LEU A 550 8.46 -14.25 -0.14
C LEU A 550 8.74 -15.27 0.98
N ALA A 551 9.07 -16.52 0.61
CA ALA A 551 9.41 -17.55 1.58
C ALA A 551 10.71 -17.25 2.35
N ILE A 552 11.73 -16.72 1.67
CA ILE A 552 12.99 -16.32 2.30
C ILE A 552 12.78 -15.13 3.24
N ALA A 553 12.01 -14.12 2.82
CA ALA A 553 11.70 -12.93 3.61
C ALA A 553 11.02 -13.29 4.94
N GLN A 554 10.02 -14.18 4.89
CA GLN A 554 9.31 -14.65 6.08
C GLN A 554 10.22 -15.30 7.14
N ASN A 555 11.32 -15.92 6.70
CA ASN A 555 12.33 -16.48 7.61
C ASN A 555 13.39 -15.46 8.02
N THR A 556 13.89 -14.66 7.06
CA THR A 556 15.05 -13.78 7.24
C THR A 556 14.76 -12.64 8.19
N THR A 557 13.57 -12.03 8.14
CA THR A 557 13.19 -10.94 9.05
C THR A 557 13.29 -11.37 10.52
N ARG A 558 12.91 -12.62 10.81
CA ARG A 558 13.04 -13.20 12.15
C ARG A 558 14.50 -13.46 12.50
N SER A 559 15.29 -14.03 11.58
CA SER A 559 16.70 -14.32 11.80
C SER A 559 17.56 -13.06 11.98
N GLU A 560 17.29 -11.96 11.27
CA GLU A 560 17.99 -10.70 11.45
C GLU A 560 17.74 -10.10 12.83
N LEU A 561 16.47 -10.09 13.26
CA LEU A 561 16.11 -9.68 14.62
C LEU A 561 16.77 -10.58 15.66
N GLU A 562 16.70 -11.90 15.52
CA GLU A 562 17.32 -12.85 16.45
C GLU A 562 18.84 -12.69 16.51
N SER A 563 19.52 -12.56 15.37
CA SER A 563 20.97 -12.38 15.30
C SER A 563 21.43 -11.05 15.93
N ALA A 564 20.72 -9.95 15.66
CA ALA A 564 21.01 -8.67 16.32
C ALA A 564 20.82 -8.77 17.84
N ARG A 565 19.75 -9.43 18.28
CA ARG A 565 19.49 -9.68 19.69
C ARG A 565 20.56 -10.55 20.32
N GLU A 566 21.01 -11.61 19.65
CA GLU A 566 22.10 -12.47 20.12
C GLU A 566 23.38 -11.67 20.33
N ASN A 567 23.79 -10.87 19.34
CA ASN A 567 24.97 -10.00 19.45
C ASN A 567 24.91 -9.05 20.64
N LEU A 568 23.73 -8.50 20.95
CA LEU A 568 23.53 -7.63 22.11
C LEU A 568 23.38 -8.41 23.43
N ARG A 569 22.81 -9.62 23.40
CA ARG A 569 22.52 -10.44 24.59
C ARG A 569 23.76 -10.96 25.29
N TYR A 570 24.83 -11.24 24.55
CA TYR A 570 26.07 -11.78 25.13
C TYR A 570 26.88 -10.75 25.94
N THR A 571 26.54 -9.45 25.83
CA THR A 571 27.22 -8.38 26.56
C THR A 571 26.24 -7.73 27.54
N PRO A 572 26.34 -7.99 28.86
CA PRO A 572 25.40 -7.43 29.85
C PRO A 572 25.28 -5.90 29.81
N ALA A 573 26.33 -5.19 29.40
CA ALA A 573 26.34 -3.74 29.20
C ALA A 573 25.41 -3.25 28.07
N TYR A 574 24.95 -4.14 27.18
CA TYR A 574 24.12 -3.80 26.02
C TYR A 574 22.63 -4.08 26.20
N ARG A 575 22.16 -4.29 27.44
CA ARG A 575 20.73 -4.48 27.75
C ARG A 575 19.86 -3.31 27.27
N ASP A 576 20.30 -2.08 27.45
CA ASP A 576 19.52 -0.91 27.03
C ASP A 576 19.38 -0.82 25.50
N TYR A 577 20.43 -1.20 24.75
CA TYR A 577 20.36 -1.30 23.29
C TYR A 577 19.42 -2.40 22.83
N LEU A 578 19.37 -3.53 23.56
CA LEU A 578 18.45 -4.62 23.28
C LEU A 578 16.99 -4.19 23.48
N GLU A 579 16.69 -3.50 24.58
CA GLU A 579 15.35 -2.96 24.84
C GLU A 579 14.95 -1.91 23.79
N LEU A 580 15.90 -1.09 23.33
CA LEU A 580 15.67 -0.12 22.26
C LEU A 580 15.25 -0.80 20.95
N CYS A 581 15.70 -2.04 20.69
CA CYS A 581 15.29 -2.80 19.52
C CYS A 581 13.81 -3.22 19.57
N ASP A 582 13.15 -3.23 20.73
CA ASP A 582 11.72 -3.58 20.84
C ASP A 582 10.79 -2.36 20.72
N LEU A 583 11.35 -1.16 20.63
CA LEU A 583 10.59 0.09 20.55
C LEU A 583 10.42 0.56 19.10
N GLU A 584 9.32 1.27 18.84
CA GLU A 584 9.16 2.01 17.58
C GLU A 584 10.26 3.08 17.46
N PRO A 585 11.11 3.06 16.41
CA PRO A 585 12.39 3.81 16.39
C PRO A 585 12.29 5.32 16.69
N ASN A 586 11.20 5.96 16.29
CA ASN A 586 11.02 7.40 16.48
C ASN A 586 9.97 7.73 17.55
N SER A 587 9.53 6.75 18.34
CA SER A 587 8.65 7.02 19.47
C SER A 587 9.35 7.84 20.55
N ASP A 588 8.61 8.62 21.33
CA ASP A 588 9.16 9.38 22.45
C ASP A 588 9.92 8.49 23.44
N VAL A 589 9.42 7.27 23.67
CA VAL A 589 10.06 6.27 24.54
C VAL A 589 11.40 5.82 23.96
N ALA A 590 11.48 5.57 22.64
CA ALA A 590 12.72 5.21 21.97
C ALA A 590 13.74 6.35 22.02
N LEU A 591 13.31 7.59 21.76
CA LEU A 591 14.18 8.77 21.82
C LEU A 591 14.70 9.04 23.24
N GLN A 592 13.85 8.89 24.26
CA GLN A 592 14.26 8.99 25.66
C GLN A 592 15.26 7.91 26.05
N LYS A 593 15.02 6.65 25.65
CA LYS A 593 15.96 5.56 25.91
C LYS A 593 17.28 5.77 25.17
N LEU A 594 17.25 6.23 23.92
CA LEU A 594 18.43 6.57 23.15
C LEU A 594 19.23 7.72 23.81
N ALA A 595 18.56 8.74 24.32
CA ALA A 595 19.20 9.82 25.07
C ALA A 595 19.80 9.33 26.40
N GLY A 596 19.12 8.43 27.11
CA GLY A 596 19.63 7.78 28.32
C GLY A 596 20.90 6.98 28.06
N ILE A 597 20.92 6.17 26.99
CA ILE A 597 22.11 5.45 26.53
C ILE A 597 23.25 6.43 26.24
N ALA A 598 22.99 7.49 25.47
CA ALA A 598 23.98 8.51 25.16
C ALA A 598 24.61 9.14 26.41
N GLY A 599 23.79 9.47 27.41
CA GLY A 599 24.26 9.94 28.72
C GLY A 599 25.16 8.93 29.44
N SER A 600 24.75 7.66 29.45
CA SER A 600 25.48 6.57 30.13
C SER A 600 26.87 6.30 29.53
N ILE A 601 27.05 6.50 28.23
CA ILE A 601 28.34 6.34 27.54
C ILE A 601 29.17 7.64 27.50
N GLY A 602 28.85 8.60 28.38
CA GLY A 602 29.62 9.84 28.54
C GLY A 602 29.37 10.88 27.44
N ARG A 603 28.19 10.87 26.79
CA ARG A 603 27.84 11.79 25.70
C ARG A 603 26.58 12.64 26.03
N PRO A 604 26.63 13.51 27.06
CA PRO A 604 25.47 14.30 27.50
C PRO A 604 25.00 15.33 26.48
N GLU A 605 25.90 15.89 25.66
CA GLU A 605 25.53 16.81 24.55
C GLU A 605 24.64 16.11 23.52
N THR A 606 24.95 14.84 23.20
CA THR A 606 24.15 14.00 22.30
C THR A 606 22.76 13.71 22.89
N ALA A 607 22.70 13.41 24.19
CA ALA A 607 21.44 13.19 24.89
C ALA A 607 20.54 14.44 24.85
N ALA A 608 21.13 15.62 25.07
CA ALA A 608 20.41 16.89 24.99
C ALA A 608 19.90 17.19 23.58
N GLY A 609 20.72 16.92 22.55
CA GLY A 609 20.34 17.06 21.14
C GLY A 609 19.15 16.17 20.73
N LEU A 610 19.12 14.92 21.20
CA LEU A 610 18.01 13.99 20.97
C LEU A 610 16.70 14.46 21.60
N LEU A 611 16.78 15.11 22.77
CA LEU A 611 15.62 15.64 23.51
C LEU A 611 15.25 17.08 23.14
N GLY A 612 15.95 17.69 22.17
CA GLY A 612 15.69 19.06 21.74
C GLY A 612 15.99 20.14 22.78
N ARG A 613 16.88 19.88 23.76
CA ARG A 613 17.27 20.85 24.81
C ARG A 613 18.69 21.39 24.57
N PRO A 614 18.95 22.71 24.69
CA PRO A 614 20.31 23.25 24.61
C PRO A 614 21.20 22.78 25.76
N ALA A 615 22.48 22.52 25.46
CA ALA A 615 23.52 22.10 26.40
C ALA A 615 24.01 23.26 27.30
N THR A 616 23.16 23.76 28.19
CA THR A 616 23.56 24.65 29.29
C THR A 616 22.64 24.45 30.49
N MET A 617 22.65 23.27 31.11
CA MET A 617 22.32 23.06 32.53
C MET A 617 22.94 21.73 32.96
N ALA A 618 24.14 21.80 33.55
CA ALA A 618 24.75 20.67 34.21
C ALA A 618 24.09 20.45 35.58
N VAL A 619 23.61 19.22 35.77
CA VAL A 619 23.50 18.43 37.01
C VAL A 619 22.97 19.16 38.25
N ASP A 620 21.67 18.97 38.51
CA ASP A 620 21.21 18.66 39.87
C ASP A 620 20.57 17.27 39.83
N ALA A 621 21.06 16.39 40.69
CA ALA A 621 20.57 15.02 40.80
C ALA A 621 19.09 15.00 41.19
N PRO A 622 18.20 14.31 40.46
CA PRO A 622 16.90 13.96 40.99
C PRO A 622 16.97 12.54 41.57
N GLY A 623 16.51 12.43 42.81
CA GLY A 623 16.44 11.19 43.56
C GLY A 623 15.65 10.08 42.88
N ARG A 624 15.77 8.89 43.48
CA ARG A 624 15.04 7.64 43.19
C ARG A 624 13.75 7.87 42.37
N PRO A 625 13.58 7.20 41.21
CA PRO A 625 12.29 7.19 40.56
C PRO A 625 11.28 6.60 41.54
N ARG A 626 10.25 7.38 41.85
CA ARG A 626 9.01 6.84 42.40
C ARG A 626 8.46 5.85 41.38
N ASP A 627 8.04 4.68 41.84
CA ASP A 627 7.15 3.80 41.10
C ASP A 627 5.96 4.63 40.60
N GLY A 628 5.87 4.82 39.27
CA GLY A 628 4.84 5.63 38.63
C GLY A 628 4.36 4.92 37.37
N GLY A 629 3.06 4.68 37.30
CA GLY A 629 2.40 3.87 36.27
C GLY A 629 2.75 4.26 34.83
N GLY A 630 2.94 3.24 33.99
CA GLY A 630 3.17 3.43 32.56
C GLY A 630 1.89 3.81 31.84
N SER A 631 1.97 4.78 30.93
CA SER A 631 0.93 5.04 29.94
C SER A 631 1.37 4.56 28.55
N THR A 632 0.43 4.15 27.70
CA THR A 632 0.69 3.62 26.37
C THR A 632 -0.40 4.08 25.41
N THR A 633 -0.02 4.85 24.40
CA THR A 633 -0.93 5.23 23.30
C THR A 633 -1.13 4.05 22.37
N LEU A 634 -2.38 3.76 21.99
CA LEU A 634 -2.71 2.69 21.06
C LEU A 634 -2.16 2.99 19.65
N ALA A 635 -1.35 2.09 19.13
CA ALA A 635 -0.78 2.17 17.78
C ALA A 635 -1.83 1.90 16.69
N TYR A 636 -1.56 2.36 15.47
CA TYR A 636 -2.44 2.16 14.31
C TYR A 636 -2.82 0.68 14.09
N GLU A 637 -1.89 -0.25 14.31
CA GLU A 637 -2.11 -1.70 14.22
C GLU A 637 -3.26 -2.20 15.11
N VAL A 638 -3.42 -1.59 16.29
CA VAL A 638 -4.56 -1.85 17.16
C VAL A 638 -5.79 -1.13 16.64
N LEU A 639 -5.66 0.15 16.29
CA LEU A 639 -6.80 0.96 15.87
C LEU A 639 -7.49 0.41 14.61
N ARG A 640 -6.74 -0.18 13.66
CA ARG A 640 -7.29 -0.78 12.44
C ARG A 640 -8.15 -2.02 12.70
N SER A 641 -8.10 -2.58 13.91
CA SER A 641 -8.99 -3.67 14.34
C SER A 641 -10.38 -3.19 14.76
N ALA A 642 -10.64 -1.88 14.74
CA ALA A 642 -11.92 -1.31 15.14
C ALA A 642 -13.10 -1.94 14.36
N ARG A 643 -14.15 -2.34 15.08
CA ARG A 643 -15.37 -2.91 14.49
C ARG A 643 -16.57 -2.08 14.85
N LEU A 644 -17.43 -1.80 13.87
CA LEU A 644 -18.66 -1.06 14.09
C LEU A 644 -19.66 -1.93 14.87
N LEU A 645 -20.18 -1.40 15.99
CA LEU A 645 -21.13 -2.09 16.87
C LEU A 645 -22.59 -1.78 16.51
N THR A 646 -22.86 -0.56 16.03
CA THR A 646 -24.22 -0.13 15.64
C THR A 646 -24.25 0.21 14.16
N PRO A 647 -24.29 -0.80 13.27
CA PRO A 647 -24.38 -0.56 11.84
C PRO A 647 -25.67 0.17 11.49
N ARG A 648 -25.57 1.21 10.66
CA ARG A 648 -26.70 1.96 10.11
C ARG A 648 -26.46 2.22 8.64
N ALA A 649 -27.54 2.31 7.85
CA ALA A 649 -27.45 2.65 6.45
C ALA A 649 -26.98 4.10 6.29
N SER A 650 -25.84 4.32 5.63
CA SER A 650 -25.30 5.66 5.40
C SER A 650 -24.56 5.70 4.07
N ALA A 651 -24.64 6.84 3.38
CA ALA A 651 -23.96 7.06 2.10
C ALA A 651 -22.43 7.09 2.23
N LEU A 652 -21.91 7.27 3.43
CA LEU A 652 -20.48 7.30 3.73
C LEU A 652 -20.19 6.41 4.94
N PRO A 653 -18.98 5.82 5.04
CA PRO A 653 -18.64 4.92 6.12
C PRO A 653 -18.83 5.56 7.50
N LEU A 654 -19.45 4.79 8.41
CA LEU A 654 -19.71 5.21 9.78
C LEU A 654 -18.48 5.06 10.69
N LEU A 655 -17.52 4.23 10.29
CA LEU A 655 -16.26 3.99 10.96
C LEU A 655 -15.13 4.06 9.94
N LEU A 656 -14.11 4.86 10.23
CA LEU A 656 -12.84 4.90 9.50
C LEU A 656 -11.69 4.91 10.52
N VAL A 657 -10.52 4.44 10.11
CA VAL A 657 -9.31 4.49 10.94
C VAL A 657 -8.22 5.16 10.12
N ALA A 658 -7.64 6.23 10.65
CA ALA A 658 -6.65 7.03 9.93
C ALA A 658 -5.27 6.34 9.93
N PRO A 659 -4.67 6.05 8.75
CA PRO A 659 -3.40 5.32 8.63
C PRO A 659 -2.15 6.08 9.10
N ASP A 660 -2.25 7.38 9.33
CA ASP A 660 -1.20 8.27 9.83
C ASP A 660 -1.18 8.37 11.36
N GLY A 661 -1.93 7.53 12.07
CA GLY A 661 -2.11 7.65 13.52
C GLY A 661 -3.10 8.74 13.94
N GLY A 662 -3.88 9.29 13.00
CA GLY A 662 -4.90 10.32 13.25
C GLY A 662 -6.14 9.87 14.04
N GLY A 663 -6.17 8.62 14.52
CA GLY A 663 -7.18 8.09 15.42
C GLY A 663 -8.32 7.30 14.75
N VAL A 664 -9.38 7.04 15.54
CA VAL A 664 -10.63 6.42 15.05
C VAL A 664 -11.64 7.51 14.72
N PHE A 665 -12.25 7.39 13.55
CA PHE A 665 -13.28 8.27 13.06
C PHE A 665 -14.64 7.59 13.19
N LEU A 666 -15.59 8.26 13.86
CA LEU A 666 -16.99 7.86 13.84
C LEU A 666 -17.84 8.96 13.21
N ARG A 667 -18.80 8.55 12.38
CA ARG A 667 -19.78 9.47 11.81
C ARG A 667 -21.07 9.37 12.62
N PRO A 668 -21.55 10.45 13.25
CA PRO A 668 -22.85 10.43 13.93
C PRO A 668 -23.99 10.21 12.93
N HIS A 669 -25.08 9.60 13.40
CA HIS A 669 -26.26 9.29 12.58
C HIS A 669 -27.52 9.92 13.19
N ALA A 670 -28.46 10.35 12.35
CA ALA A 670 -29.71 10.97 12.79
C ALA A 670 -30.58 10.01 13.63
N ASP A 671 -30.60 8.73 13.24
CA ASP A 671 -31.39 7.68 13.88
C ASP A 671 -30.81 7.17 15.22
N GLY A 672 -29.73 7.77 15.72
CA GLY A 672 -29.18 7.52 17.05
C GLY A 672 -27.69 7.19 17.09
N VAL A 673 -27.25 6.56 18.18
CA VAL A 673 -25.85 6.34 18.51
C VAL A 673 -25.12 5.48 17.47
N VAL A 674 -23.93 5.93 17.10
CA VAL A 674 -22.94 5.19 16.31
C VAL A 674 -21.78 4.82 17.23
N ALA A 675 -21.48 3.54 17.36
CA ALA A 675 -20.45 3.03 18.24
C ALA A 675 -19.55 2.02 17.54
N ALA A 676 -18.29 1.93 17.96
CA ALA A 676 -17.32 0.94 17.52
C ALA A 676 -16.55 0.35 18.71
N SER A 677 -16.11 -0.90 18.60
CA SER A 677 -15.24 -1.56 19.58
C SER A 677 -13.82 -1.70 19.07
N LEU A 678 -12.87 -1.63 20.00
CA LEU A 678 -11.51 -2.11 19.87
C LEU A 678 -11.31 -3.25 20.86
N ASP A 679 -11.12 -4.45 20.34
CA ASP A 679 -11.00 -5.64 21.18
C ASP A 679 -9.53 -5.87 21.49
N LEU A 680 -9.18 -5.69 22.77
CA LEU A 680 -7.80 -5.72 23.23
C LEU A 680 -7.60 -6.83 24.25
N HIS A 681 -6.53 -7.61 24.06
CA HIS A 681 -6.02 -8.48 25.10
C HIS A 681 -5.21 -7.61 26.07
N PHE A 682 -5.87 -7.07 27.08
CA PHE A 682 -5.24 -6.15 28.02
C PHE A 682 -4.16 -6.83 28.88
N PRO A 683 -3.03 -6.16 29.14
CA PRO A 683 -2.05 -6.64 30.11
C PRO A 683 -2.64 -6.65 31.54
N PRO A 684 -2.06 -7.42 32.49
CA PRO A 684 -2.62 -7.63 33.84
C PRO A 684 -2.78 -6.38 34.72
N PHE A 685 -2.35 -5.20 34.27
CA PHE A 685 -2.20 -3.98 35.08
C PHE A 685 -2.96 -2.75 34.52
N PHE A 686 -3.81 -2.91 33.52
CA PHE A 686 -4.59 -1.80 32.93
C PHE A 686 -5.64 -1.21 33.92
N ARG A 687 -5.75 0.12 33.98
CA ARG A 687 -6.57 0.84 34.99
C ARG A 687 -7.54 1.87 34.44
N ARG A 688 -7.14 2.66 33.44
CA ARG A 688 -8.04 3.59 32.74
C ARG A 688 -7.62 3.75 31.29
N VAL A 689 -8.59 4.07 30.45
CA VAL A 689 -8.36 4.59 29.10
C VAL A 689 -8.76 6.06 29.06
N GLU A 690 -7.95 6.85 28.38
CA GLU A 690 -8.23 8.23 28.04
C GLU A 690 -8.34 8.35 26.52
N ALA A 691 -9.38 9.04 26.03
CA ALA A 691 -9.56 9.34 24.62
C ALA A 691 -9.57 10.86 24.39
N THR A 692 -8.74 11.33 23.47
CA THR A 692 -8.79 12.72 22.99
C THR A 692 -9.77 12.80 21.83
N VAL A 693 -10.83 13.60 21.97
CA VAL A 693 -11.89 13.75 20.97
C VAL A 693 -11.98 15.16 20.41
N GLU A 694 -12.40 15.30 19.16
CA GLU A 694 -12.63 16.60 18.53
C GLU A 694 -13.68 16.53 17.40
N ILE A 695 -14.26 17.69 17.09
CA ILE A 695 -15.08 17.92 15.89
C ILE A 695 -14.25 18.69 14.87
N ALA A 696 -13.76 18.02 13.82
CA ALA A 696 -12.88 18.64 12.83
C ALA A 696 -13.64 19.09 11.56
N HIS A 697 -14.74 19.84 11.75
CA HIS A 697 -15.48 20.47 10.66
C HIS A 697 -16.16 21.75 11.14
N ALA A 698 -15.94 22.87 10.44
CA ALA A 698 -16.39 24.20 10.86
C ALA A 698 -17.91 24.31 11.03
N GLU A 699 -18.66 23.66 10.15
CA GLU A 699 -20.14 23.72 10.14
C GLU A 699 -20.83 22.51 10.79
N ALA A 700 -20.10 21.65 11.50
CA ALA A 700 -20.71 20.46 12.10
C ALA A 700 -21.68 20.81 13.26
N SER A 701 -22.77 20.05 13.41
CA SER A 701 -23.58 20.08 14.64
C SER A 701 -22.75 19.68 15.88
N ALA A 702 -23.21 20.09 17.06
CA ALA A 702 -22.67 19.60 18.33
C ALA A 702 -22.89 18.08 18.47
N MET A 703 -21.94 17.40 19.09
CA MET A 703 -21.95 15.95 19.25
C MET A 703 -21.67 15.56 20.69
N ASP A 704 -22.37 14.53 21.16
CA ASP A 704 -22.01 13.86 22.40
C ASP A 704 -21.04 12.72 22.07
N PHE A 705 -19.90 12.71 22.75
CA PHE A 705 -18.94 11.62 22.70
C PHE A 705 -18.99 10.81 23.99
N ALA A 706 -18.71 9.51 23.89
CA ALA A 706 -18.53 8.67 25.06
C ALA A 706 -17.51 7.56 24.83
N LEU A 707 -16.95 7.09 25.95
CA LEU A 707 -15.94 6.04 26.04
C LEU A 707 -16.38 5.03 27.11
N ALA A 708 -16.36 3.74 26.79
CA ALA A 708 -16.70 2.68 27.74
C ALA A 708 -15.74 1.49 27.68
N LEU A 709 -15.67 0.75 28.78
CA LEU A 709 -14.97 -0.53 28.89
C LEU A 709 -15.98 -1.64 29.18
N ALA A 710 -16.08 -2.62 28.29
CA ALA A 710 -17.03 -3.74 28.40
C ALA A 710 -16.34 -5.07 28.11
N ARG A 711 -17.09 -6.19 28.21
CA ARG A 711 -16.61 -7.48 27.70
C ARG A 711 -16.70 -7.50 26.17
N PRO A 712 -15.81 -8.21 25.45
CA PRO A 712 -15.85 -8.29 23.99
C PRO A 712 -17.15 -8.87 23.41
N ASP A 713 -17.84 -9.72 24.15
CA ASP A 713 -19.10 -10.39 23.77
C ASP A 713 -20.35 -9.66 24.26
N GLN A 714 -20.20 -8.58 25.03
CA GLN A 714 -21.32 -7.86 25.63
C GLN A 714 -21.86 -6.79 24.66
N SER A 715 -23.10 -6.97 24.20
CA SER A 715 -23.84 -5.89 23.53
C SER A 715 -24.19 -4.79 24.54
N ILE A 716 -23.98 -3.53 24.16
CA ILE A 716 -24.31 -2.34 24.98
C ILE A 716 -25.56 -1.69 24.39
N ASP A 717 -26.63 -1.64 25.16
CA ASP A 717 -27.77 -0.77 24.87
C ASP A 717 -27.43 0.67 25.26
N TRP A 718 -27.10 1.47 24.24
CA TRP A 718 -26.72 2.88 24.38
C TRP A 718 -27.88 3.83 24.72
N GLN A 719 -29.12 3.31 24.81
CA GLN A 719 -30.30 4.05 25.24
C GLN A 719 -30.69 3.74 26.70
N GLY A 720 -30.21 2.63 27.25
CA GLY A 720 -30.43 2.22 28.63
C GLY A 720 -29.37 2.76 29.62
N ASP A 721 -29.29 2.14 30.79
CA ASP A 721 -28.25 2.43 31.78
C ASP A 721 -26.92 1.82 31.34
N ILE A 722 -26.10 2.61 30.63
CA ILE A 722 -24.79 2.17 30.10
C ILE A 722 -23.82 1.82 31.25
N ALA A 723 -23.90 2.54 32.38
CA ALA A 723 -23.01 2.30 33.51
C ALA A 723 -23.30 0.94 34.19
N ALA A 724 -24.55 0.47 34.16
CA ALA A 724 -24.91 -0.86 34.63
C ALA A 724 -24.42 -2.00 33.70
N GLN A 725 -24.23 -1.71 32.41
CA GLN A 725 -23.85 -2.68 31.37
C GLN A 725 -22.33 -2.76 31.13
N THR A 726 -21.56 -1.81 31.67
CA THR A 726 -20.13 -1.63 31.40
C THR A 726 -19.32 -1.62 32.70
N PHE A 727 -18.02 -1.90 32.62
CA PHE A 727 -17.13 -1.84 33.79
C PHE A 727 -16.64 -0.43 34.09
N ALA A 728 -16.60 0.41 33.08
CA ALA A 728 -16.32 1.83 33.18
C ALA A 728 -17.00 2.56 32.02
N PHE A 729 -17.53 3.74 32.30
CA PHE A 729 -18.17 4.60 31.32
C PHE A 729 -17.77 6.05 31.63
N SER A 730 -17.34 6.80 30.62
CA SER A 730 -16.94 8.20 30.79
C SER A 730 -18.12 9.14 31.06
N GLY A 731 -19.35 8.67 30.83
CA GLY A 731 -20.48 9.57 30.59
C GLY A 731 -20.48 10.10 29.16
N TRP A 732 -21.57 10.76 28.78
CA TRP A 732 -21.64 11.54 27.55
C TRP A 732 -21.04 12.92 27.78
N THR A 733 -20.16 13.36 26.88
CA THR A 733 -19.58 14.70 26.87
C THR A 733 -19.98 15.42 25.60
N THR A 734 -20.75 16.48 25.74
CA THR A 734 -21.16 17.34 24.62
C THR A 734 -19.98 18.21 24.20
N VAL A 735 -19.62 18.13 22.92
CA VAL A 735 -18.59 18.95 22.27
C VAL A 735 -19.27 19.86 21.26
N GLU A 736 -19.17 21.17 21.49
CA GLU A 736 -19.73 22.19 20.60
C GLU A 736 -18.63 22.89 19.78
N GLU A 737 -17.48 23.13 20.41
CA GLU A 737 -16.31 23.83 19.86
C GLU A 737 -15.64 23.03 18.73
N LYS A 738 -15.31 23.72 17.63
CA LYS A 738 -14.72 23.08 16.44
C LYS A 738 -13.20 23.16 16.51
N PHE A 739 -12.54 22.08 16.10
CA PHE A 739 -11.08 21.95 16.14
C PHE A 739 -10.46 22.12 17.55
N VAL A 740 -11.28 21.99 18.59
CA VAL A 740 -10.84 21.98 19.99
C VAL A 740 -10.87 20.54 20.49
N ARG A 741 -9.83 20.16 21.23
CA ARG A 741 -9.65 18.80 21.75
C ARG A 741 -10.21 18.71 23.16
N HIS A 742 -11.00 17.67 23.41
CA HIS A 742 -11.55 17.32 24.71
C HIS A 742 -11.04 15.95 25.14
N SER A 743 -11.00 15.69 26.45
CA SER A 743 -10.57 14.39 27.00
C SER A 743 -11.76 13.65 27.60
N LEU A 744 -11.87 12.36 27.30
CA LEU A 744 -12.81 11.42 27.90
C LEU A 744 -12.03 10.37 28.67
N VAL A 745 -12.43 10.08 29.91
CA VAL A 745 -11.75 9.10 30.75
C VAL A 745 -12.72 8.02 31.20
N ALA A 746 -12.38 6.75 30.96
CA ALA A 746 -13.07 5.59 31.52
C ALA A 746 -12.12 4.79 32.41
N ALA A 747 -12.37 4.79 33.72
CA ALA A 747 -11.51 4.17 34.73
C ALA A 747 -12.18 2.97 35.43
N LEU A 748 -11.44 1.87 35.54
CA LEU A 748 -11.90 0.66 36.23
C LEU A 748 -11.87 0.87 37.75
N ARG A 749 -12.99 0.52 38.41
CA ARG A 749 -13.09 0.58 39.88
C ARG A 749 -12.23 -0.48 40.60
N ALA A 750 -11.92 -1.60 39.92
CA ALA A 750 -11.12 -2.70 40.46
C ALA A 750 -10.30 -3.38 39.37
N ARG A 751 -9.15 -3.96 39.73
CA ARG A 751 -8.31 -4.74 38.80
C ARG A 751 -9.05 -5.98 38.32
N ARG A 752 -8.94 -6.29 37.02
CA ARG A 752 -9.59 -7.44 36.39
C ARG A 752 -8.56 -8.23 35.57
N LYS A 753 -8.55 -9.55 35.72
CA LYS A 753 -7.75 -10.48 34.90
C LYS A 753 -8.64 -11.12 33.82
N MET A 754 -9.21 -10.31 32.93
CA MET A 754 -10.00 -10.80 31.80
C MET A 754 -9.86 -9.85 30.59
N PRO A 755 -10.06 -10.33 29.35
CA PRO A 755 -10.11 -9.47 28.18
C PRO A 755 -11.24 -8.43 28.31
N LEU A 756 -11.00 -7.22 27.83
CA LEU A 756 -11.99 -6.15 27.77
C LEU A 756 -12.03 -5.61 26.33
N SER A 757 -12.99 -4.74 26.05
CA SER A 757 -13.05 -3.98 24.80
C SER A 757 -13.30 -2.51 25.09
N ILE A 758 -12.67 -1.65 24.30
CA ILE A 758 -12.87 -0.21 24.36
C ILE A 758 -13.99 0.11 23.39
N ALA A 759 -15.12 0.58 23.90
CA ALA A 759 -16.22 1.05 23.08
C ALA A 759 -16.14 2.58 22.94
N LEU A 760 -16.10 3.05 21.70
CA LEU A 760 -16.15 4.46 21.31
C LEU A 760 -17.56 4.74 20.81
N ALA A 761 -18.20 5.80 21.26
CA ALA A 761 -19.56 6.14 20.82
C ALA A 761 -19.74 7.63 20.55
N VAL A 762 -20.55 7.93 19.54
CA VAL A 762 -20.95 9.29 19.18
C VAL A 762 -22.44 9.35 18.85
N ARG A 763 -23.07 10.46 19.20
CA ARG A 763 -24.40 10.87 18.71
C ARG A 763 -24.45 12.38 18.52
N PHE A 764 -25.44 12.86 17.79
CA PHE A 764 -25.73 14.30 17.81
C PHE A 764 -26.25 14.71 19.19
N ALA A 765 -25.75 15.83 19.71
CA ALA A 765 -26.27 16.42 20.96
C ALA A 765 -27.63 17.13 20.73
N GLY A 766 -27.98 17.39 19.47
CA GLY A 766 -29.22 18.03 19.04
C GLY A 766 -29.63 17.59 17.63
N ARG A 767 -30.44 18.40 16.93
CA ARG A 767 -30.84 18.07 15.56
C ARG A 767 -29.64 18.21 14.59
N PRO A 768 -29.42 17.24 13.69
CA PRO A 768 -28.41 17.37 12.64
C PRO A 768 -28.77 18.53 11.71
N ASN A 769 -27.77 19.32 11.32
CA ASN A 769 -27.94 20.49 10.44
C ASN A 769 -27.72 20.17 8.94
N GLY A 770 -27.44 18.91 8.60
CA GLY A 770 -27.23 18.45 7.22
C GLY A 770 -25.79 18.56 6.71
N SER A 771 -24.88 19.20 7.44
CA SER A 771 -23.47 19.32 7.04
C SER A 771 -22.68 18.04 7.33
N PRO A 772 -21.63 17.71 6.54
CA PRO A 772 -20.76 16.58 6.80
C PRO A 772 -20.18 16.65 8.21
N THR A 773 -20.39 15.61 9.00
CA THR A 773 -20.04 15.62 10.42
C THR A 773 -18.98 14.58 10.71
N ASN A 774 -17.83 15.03 11.23
CA ASN A 774 -16.69 14.18 11.49
C ASN A 774 -16.36 14.19 12.99
N ALA A 775 -16.56 13.06 13.67
CA ALA A 775 -16.23 12.88 15.08
C ALA A 775 -14.92 12.10 15.20
N PHE A 776 -13.87 12.73 15.71
CA PHE A 776 -12.56 12.11 15.82
C PHE A 776 -12.27 11.68 17.26
N PHE A 777 -11.78 10.45 17.41
CA PHE A 777 -11.08 9.95 18.58
C PHE A 777 -9.59 9.90 18.24
N ARG A 778 -8.91 11.04 18.37
CA ARG A 778 -7.55 11.29 17.87
C ARG A 778 -6.49 10.45 18.56
N GLN A 779 -6.58 10.29 19.88
CA GLN A 779 -5.63 9.52 20.67
C GLN A 779 -6.38 8.67 21.68
N LEU A 780 -5.93 7.44 21.86
CA LEU A 780 -6.42 6.51 22.88
C LEU A 780 -5.22 6.07 23.71
N VAL A 781 -5.18 6.48 24.96
CA VAL A 781 -4.05 6.24 25.87
C VAL A 781 -4.51 5.32 27.00
N LEU A 782 -3.82 4.20 27.16
CA LEU A 782 -4.01 3.28 28.28
C LEU A 782 -3.08 3.67 29.42
N PHE A 783 -3.58 3.69 30.66
CA PHE A 783 -2.78 3.92 31.86
C PHE A 783 -2.78 2.66 32.75
N SER A 784 -1.62 2.35 33.34
CA SER A 784 -1.41 1.16 34.18
C SER A 784 -1.22 1.46 35.68
N ASP A 785 -1.42 2.71 36.06
CA ASP A 785 -1.16 3.32 37.38
C ASP A 785 -1.85 2.63 38.58
#